data_AF-M0MRL7-F1
#
_entry.id   AF-M0MRL7-F1
#
_cell.length_a   1.000
_cell.length_b   1.000
_cell.length_c   1.000
_cell.angle_alpha   90.00
_cell.angle_beta   90.00
_cell.angle_gamma   90.00
#
_symmetry.space_group_name_H-M   'P 1'
#
loop_
_entity.id
_entity.type
_entity.pdbx_description
1 polymer ?
#
loop_
_entity_poly.entity_id
_entity_poly.type
_entity_poly.pdbx_seq_one_letter_code
_entity_poly.pdbx_strand_id
1 'polypeptide(L)'
;MADEFCSRRRYLKVAAATGGIATAAGCSGFGQSGDQAGNSEPNGEPEAPDIPALRLETADFASVRQFEADTYERIHTYRKRRAIETLLTDPAVNDVVSDWIGGFEAYEVLTNHLETISIQGPTSLHVRETGFPDGDEAEFEVTAENRRTIYGLVDRHRDELVALEMTEPQDVSWTVTQTPYQMAIGQGIHRTEAVQDAFGDMSDREWYPSWKGAAGGYAGIGQADLRHGNGSTAVMHVKDDGDLRIISAFVDGTDPENPEIVDVAVLDHAVVYPLYEIAESIDPAPESVLEAVPDVPAEQRPYYTANDGYHRIERPDESFERDGWSIDWEHSEVQGVTVSASYNGSPVFEAMNSPITYTAYYLPPRDGRNTREWYFPDDDTVFNGDLLFWDIHSEEVGGPGLLGRLEFPARGDTPPGFQLKTHYHPSAIGQESIDFHSGVRFGPYNYDIAYEFYADGVFAPTFRRTGPGFMTHFQQRRDEDAESYDEAGSYEEPVIQHYTSTQALDITPGTDDGAAVELFDGEEWTEPDEEFYLEGDAGTIARFSNPDGTETIDVPLRDDLELVVVRRDPEEIGPGESQAHRLYDEGTPSELYHPAQYVDGQPIQGERLVVWLLLTGATNQMPYPSGVTNFATTAQLELSGY
;
A
#
# COMPACT_ATOMS: atom_id res chain seq x y z
N MET A 1 -43.19 17.19 17.06
CA MET A 1 -42.55 15.87 17.19
C MET A 1 -41.67 15.71 15.97
N ALA A 2 -40.55 16.42 16.00
CA ALA A 2 -39.45 16.34 15.06
C ALA A 2 -38.27 16.03 15.98
N ASP A 3 -37.82 14.77 15.98
CA ASP A 3 -36.60 14.40 16.66
C ASP A 3 -35.45 14.71 15.72
N GLU A 4 -34.57 15.60 16.19
CA GLU A 4 -33.31 15.96 15.60
C GLU A 4 -32.36 14.75 15.68
N PHE A 5 -32.08 14.11 14.55
CA PHE A 5 -30.84 13.35 14.39
C PHE A 5 -29.69 14.35 14.36
N CYS A 6 -29.13 14.67 15.53
CA CYS A 6 -27.81 15.28 15.63
C CYS A 6 -26.80 14.29 15.05
N SER A 7 -26.15 14.63 13.92
CA SER A 7 -25.10 13.76 13.37
C SER A 7 -23.91 13.66 14.34
N ARG A 8 -23.30 12.48 14.42
CA ARG A 8 -22.17 12.12 15.29
C ARG A 8 -21.02 13.13 15.24
N ARG A 9 -20.80 13.76 14.08
CA ARG A 9 -19.82 14.85 13.86
C ARG A 9 -19.95 16.03 14.85
N ARG A 10 -21.11 16.27 15.46
CA ARG A 10 -21.28 17.35 16.47
C ARG A 10 -20.91 16.94 17.89
N TYR A 11 -20.94 15.65 18.25
CA TYR A 11 -20.64 15.21 19.61
C TYR A 11 -19.13 15.22 19.91
N LEU A 12 -18.30 14.90 18.90
CA LEU A 12 -16.84 14.86 19.05
C LEU A 12 -16.20 16.27 19.09
N LYS A 13 -16.82 17.30 18.50
CA LYS A 13 -16.34 18.69 18.58
C LYS A 13 -16.35 19.28 20.00
N VAL A 14 -17.03 18.65 20.96
CA VAL A 14 -17.13 19.17 22.35
C VAL A 14 -16.02 18.61 23.25
N ALA A 15 -15.34 17.53 22.87
CA ALA A 15 -14.23 16.96 23.64
C ALA A 15 -12.86 17.64 23.34
N ALA A 16 -12.71 18.28 22.17
CA ALA A 16 -11.46 18.90 21.71
C ALA A 16 -11.12 20.26 22.38
N ALA A 17 -11.98 20.79 23.25
CA ALA A 17 -11.85 22.18 23.74
C ALA A 17 -11.01 22.36 25.02
N THR A 18 -10.27 21.35 25.50
CA THR A 18 -9.45 21.51 26.73
C THR A 18 -8.09 20.83 26.68
N GLY A 19 -7.06 21.57 26.26
CA GLY A 19 -5.70 21.39 26.77
C GLY A 19 -4.55 21.73 25.82
N GLY A 20 -3.82 22.81 26.09
CA GLY A 20 -2.39 22.90 25.71
C GLY A 20 -1.95 24.13 24.91
N ILE A 21 -1.70 25.25 25.59
CA ILE A 21 -0.98 26.41 25.06
C ILE A 21 0.53 26.18 25.23
N ALA A 22 1.33 26.25 24.16
CA ALA A 22 2.77 26.50 24.25
C ALA A 22 3.36 27.20 23.00
N THR A 23 3.36 28.54 23.06
CA THR A 23 4.34 29.52 22.56
C THR A 23 5.22 29.24 21.33
N ALA A 24 5.05 30.13 20.34
CA ALA A 24 5.94 30.40 19.20
C ALA A 24 7.22 31.19 19.57
N ALA A 25 8.34 30.83 18.93
CA ALA A 25 9.50 31.66 18.56
C ALA A 25 10.47 30.78 17.73
N GLY A 26 11.12 31.17 16.63
CA GLY A 26 11.23 32.45 15.93
C GLY A 26 12.13 32.26 14.69
N CYS A 27 11.97 33.17 13.72
CA CYS A 27 12.62 33.16 12.41
C CYS A 27 14.11 33.57 12.42
N SER A 28 14.88 32.96 11.51
CA SER A 28 16.01 33.57 10.76
C SER A 28 16.34 32.64 9.59
N GLY A 29 16.44 33.00 8.31
CA GLY A 29 16.74 34.29 7.70
C GLY A 29 18.15 34.26 7.09
N PHE A 30 18.32 33.62 5.92
CA PHE A 30 19.49 33.73 5.02
C PHE A 30 18.98 33.47 3.60
N GLY A 31 19.22 34.25 2.54
CA GLY A 31 20.22 35.29 2.31
C GLY A 31 20.71 35.11 0.86
N GLN A 32 20.02 35.74 -0.09
CA GLN A 32 20.44 35.83 -1.49
C GLN A 32 21.69 36.72 -1.61
N SER A 33 22.74 36.21 -2.24
CA SER A 33 23.72 37.01 -2.98
C SER A 33 24.44 36.13 -3.98
N GLY A 34 24.24 36.41 -5.26
CA GLY A 34 25.03 35.84 -6.34
C GLY A 34 26.39 36.53 -6.47
N ASP A 35 27.33 35.81 -7.07
CA ASP A 35 28.39 36.38 -7.89
C ASP A 35 28.76 35.37 -8.98
N GLN A 36 28.65 35.83 -10.23
CA GLN A 36 29.17 35.17 -11.42
C GLN A 36 30.69 35.36 -11.48
N ALA A 37 31.45 34.29 -11.73
CA ALA A 37 32.72 34.38 -12.44
C ALA A 37 32.95 33.09 -13.23
N GLY A 38 33.05 33.24 -14.55
CA GLY A 38 32.97 32.15 -15.52
C GLY A 38 34.07 31.10 -15.46
N ASN A 39 33.75 29.95 -16.06
CA ASN A 39 34.73 29.08 -16.67
C ASN A 39 34.12 28.40 -17.90
N SER A 40 34.92 28.44 -18.96
CA SER A 40 34.86 27.80 -20.27
C SER A 40 34.06 26.49 -20.40
N GLU A 41 33.20 26.46 -21.43
CA GLU A 41 32.62 25.26 -22.05
C GLU A 41 33.72 24.25 -22.43
N PRO A 42 33.62 22.98 -22.02
CA PRO A 42 34.23 21.89 -22.76
C PRO A 42 33.22 21.43 -23.84
N ASN A 43 33.51 21.74 -25.10
CA ASN A 43 33.01 20.96 -26.24
C ASN A 43 33.65 19.56 -26.15
N GLY A 44 32.95 18.64 -25.51
CA GLY A 44 33.20 17.21 -25.56
C GLY A 44 31.85 16.52 -25.65
N GLU A 45 31.74 15.49 -26.50
CA GLU A 45 30.65 14.52 -26.44
C GLU A 45 30.48 14.09 -24.96
N PRO A 46 29.26 13.93 -24.43
CA PRO A 46 29.09 13.41 -23.09
C PRO A 46 29.80 12.05 -23.00
N GLU A 47 30.90 11.99 -22.25
CA GLU A 47 31.51 10.70 -21.91
C GLU A 47 30.45 9.94 -21.10
N ALA A 48 30.08 8.76 -21.58
CA ALA A 48 29.19 7.86 -20.84
C ALA A 48 29.70 7.74 -19.39
N PRO A 49 28.82 7.73 -18.38
CA PRO A 49 29.25 7.57 -17.00
C PRO A 49 30.12 6.31 -16.87
N ASP A 50 31.41 6.47 -16.58
CA ASP A 50 32.33 5.33 -16.46
C ASP A 50 32.06 4.62 -15.12
N ILE A 51 31.09 3.70 -15.16
CA ILE A 51 30.78 2.82 -14.06
C ILE A 51 31.42 1.46 -14.33
N PRO A 52 32.26 0.95 -13.40
CA PRO A 52 32.85 -0.37 -13.58
C PRO A 52 31.77 -1.43 -13.80
N ALA A 53 31.87 -2.23 -14.87
CA ALA A 53 30.93 -3.32 -15.17
C ALA A 53 30.71 -4.25 -13.95
N LEU A 54 31.76 -4.47 -13.16
CA LEU A 54 31.71 -5.23 -11.91
C LEU A 54 30.70 -4.66 -10.89
N ARG A 55 30.50 -3.33 -10.84
CA ARG A 55 29.53 -2.67 -9.94
C ARG A 55 28.10 -3.03 -10.33
N LEU A 56 27.81 -3.10 -11.62
CA LEU A 56 26.53 -3.58 -12.16
C LEU A 56 26.40 -5.07 -11.89
N GLU A 57 27.36 -5.89 -12.30
CA GLU A 57 27.31 -7.36 -12.17
C GLU A 57 27.18 -7.89 -10.72
N THR A 58 27.55 -7.08 -9.72
CA THR A 58 27.49 -7.47 -8.29
C THR A 58 26.44 -6.70 -7.49
N ALA A 59 25.55 -5.97 -8.17
CA ALA A 59 24.45 -5.29 -7.49
C ALA A 59 23.30 -6.28 -7.26
N ASP A 60 22.89 -6.38 -6.00
CA ASP A 60 21.81 -7.23 -5.48
C ASP A 60 20.75 -6.34 -4.81
N PHE A 61 19.57 -6.89 -4.48
CA PHE A 61 18.59 -6.14 -3.69
C PHE A 61 19.11 -5.83 -2.27
N ALA A 62 18.69 -4.70 -1.73
CA ALA A 62 18.99 -4.31 -0.35
C ALA A 62 17.82 -4.67 0.58
N SER A 63 18.12 -5.16 1.79
CA SER A 63 17.09 -5.45 2.79
C SER A 63 16.76 -4.24 3.66
N VAL A 64 15.63 -4.26 4.37
CA VAL A 64 15.21 -3.14 5.24
C VAL A 64 16.23 -2.88 6.35
N ARG A 65 16.77 -3.93 6.99
CA ARG A 65 17.78 -3.83 8.06
C ARG A 65 19.13 -3.28 7.61
N GLN A 66 19.35 -3.09 6.31
CA GLN A 66 20.56 -2.42 5.80
C GLN A 66 20.44 -0.89 5.81
N PHE A 67 19.28 -0.36 6.21
CA PHE A 67 18.99 1.06 6.35
C PHE A 67 18.66 1.39 7.81
N GLU A 68 19.06 2.58 8.26
CA GLU A 68 18.42 3.19 9.43
C GLU A 68 16.96 3.55 9.07
N ALA A 69 16.03 3.51 10.03
CA ALA A 69 14.59 3.65 9.77
C ALA A 69 14.25 4.95 9.01
N ASP A 70 14.81 6.08 9.45
CA ASP A 70 14.65 7.40 8.81
C ASP A 70 15.24 7.44 7.38
N THR A 71 16.30 6.67 7.17
CA THR A 71 16.99 6.55 5.89
C THR A 71 16.20 5.65 4.94
N TYR A 72 15.53 4.61 5.44
CA TYR A 72 14.69 3.74 4.64
C TYR A 72 13.52 4.51 4.02
N GLU A 73 12.79 5.27 4.84
CA GLU A 73 11.68 6.13 4.39
C GLU A 73 12.16 7.15 3.37
N ARG A 74 13.26 7.86 3.66
CA ARG A 74 13.84 8.84 2.72
C ARG A 74 14.19 8.20 1.38
N ILE A 75 14.74 6.99 1.36
CA ILE A 75 15.12 6.30 0.13
C ILE A 75 13.87 5.80 -0.62
N HIS A 76 12.84 5.32 0.04
CA HIS A 76 11.67 4.81 -0.68
C HIS A 76 10.72 5.93 -1.11
N THR A 77 10.73 7.09 -0.47
CA THR A 77 9.86 8.20 -0.84
C THR A 77 10.58 9.24 -1.71
N TYR A 78 11.59 9.93 -1.18
CA TYR A 78 12.27 11.01 -1.91
C TYR A 78 13.11 10.49 -3.08
N ARG A 79 13.89 9.42 -2.87
CA ARG A 79 14.75 8.89 -3.93
C ARG A 79 13.96 8.23 -5.07
N LYS A 80 12.81 7.59 -4.80
CA LYS A 80 11.91 7.13 -5.87
C LYS A 80 11.54 8.27 -6.82
N ARG A 81 11.04 9.40 -6.28
CA ARG A 81 10.71 10.58 -7.10
C ARG A 81 11.93 11.06 -7.89
N ARG A 82 13.09 11.15 -7.24
CA ARG A 82 14.33 11.59 -7.88
C ARG A 82 14.78 10.65 -9.01
N ALA A 83 14.64 9.34 -8.82
CA ALA A 83 14.95 8.33 -9.83
C ALA A 83 14.01 8.44 -11.04
N ILE A 84 12.71 8.69 -10.83
CA ILE A 84 11.75 8.98 -11.91
C ILE A 84 12.19 10.23 -12.68
N GLU A 85 12.45 11.33 -11.98
CA GLU A 85 12.90 12.57 -12.63
C GLU A 85 14.19 12.37 -13.42
N THR A 86 15.14 11.61 -12.87
CA THR A 86 16.40 11.25 -13.54
C THR A 86 16.13 10.46 -14.82
N LEU A 87 15.24 9.48 -14.77
CA LEU A 87 14.82 8.70 -15.93
C LEU A 87 14.18 9.59 -17.02
N LEU A 88 13.34 10.54 -16.61
CA LEU A 88 12.66 11.49 -17.49
C LEU A 88 13.56 12.61 -18.03
N THR A 89 14.81 12.72 -17.58
CA THR A 89 15.78 13.64 -18.20
C THR A 89 16.32 13.13 -19.53
N ASP A 90 16.21 11.82 -19.81
CA ASP A 90 16.57 11.28 -21.12
C ASP A 90 15.52 11.72 -22.17
N PRO A 91 15.92 12.39 -23.27
CA PRO A 91 14.96 12.90 -24.24
C PRO A 91 14.12 11.83 -24.93
N ALA A 92 14.65 10.62 -25.17
CA ALA A 92 13.88 9.54 -25.79
C ALA A 92 12.79 9.00 -24.86
N VAL A 93 13.09 8.95 -23.56
CA VAL A 93 12.12 8.59 -22.53
C VAL A 93 11.07 9.69 -22.36
N ASN A 94 11.50 10.95 -22.23
CA ASN A 94 10.62 12.09 -22.03
C ASN A 94 9.61 12.24 -23.16
N ASP A 95 10.06 12.12 -24.42
CA ASP A 95 9.21 12.19 -25.61
C ASP A 95 8.09 11.15 -25.57
N VAL A 96 8.37 9.94 -25.08
CA VAL A 96 7.37 8.87 -24.98
C VAL A 96 6.42 9.09 -23.81
N VAL A 97 6.94 9.48 -22.65
CA VAL A 97 6.14 9.58 -21.41
C VAL A 97 5.22 10.78 -21.42
N SER A 98 5.62 11.88 -22.07
CA SER A 98 4.78 13.09 -22.20
C SER A 98 3.49 12.82 -22.98
N ASP A 99 3.48 11.80 -23.86
CA ASP A 99 2.30 11.39 -24.64
C ASP A 99 1.40 10.37 -23.91
N TRP A 100 1.69 10.02 -22.64
CA TRP A 100 0.90 9.04 -21.91
C TRP A 100 -0.37 9.63 -21.31
N ILE A 101 -1.42 8.81 -21.21
CA ILE A 101 -2.70 9.16 -20.55
C ILE A 101 -2.83 8.57 -19.14
N GLY A 102 -1.83 7.78 -18.73
CA GLY A 102 -1.78 7.06 -17.46
C GLY A 102 -0.37 6.53 -17.23
N GLY A 103 -0.15 5.83 -16.12
CA GLY A 103 1.15 5.19 -15.91
C GLY A 103 1.13 4.17 -14.79
N PHE A 104 2.24 3.48 -14.56
CA PHE A 104 2.54 2.68 -13.39
C PHE A 104 4.04 2.78 -13.15
N GLU A 105 4.48 2.84 -11.89
CA GLU A 105 5.91 2.81 -11.58
C GLU A 105 6.25 1.79 -10.50
N ALA A 106 7.42 1.19 -10.64
CA ALA A 106 8.02 0.33 -9.64
C ALA A 106 9.42 0.84 -9.31
N TYR A 107 9.80 0.75 -8.04
CA TYR A 107 11.10 1.21 -7.55
C TYR A 107 11.62 0.25 -6.49
N GLU A 108 12.88 -0.14 -6.61
CA GLU A 108 13.58 -0.96 -5.63
C GLU A 108 15.01 -0.46 -5.45
N VAL A 109 15.59 -0.74 -4.28
CA VAL A 109 16.96 -0.31 -3.95
C VAL A 109 17.90 -1.48 -4.11
N LEU A 110 19.00 -1.23 -4.81
CA LEU A 110 20.07 -2.20 -4.95
C LEU A 110 21.27 -1.83 -4.06
N THR A 111 22.14 -2.81 -3.84
CA THR A 111 23.46 -2.60 -3.28
C THR A 111 24.30 -1.73 -4.24
N ASN A 112 25.56 -1.49 -3.91
CA ASN A 112 26.47 -0.73 -4.77
C ASN A 112 25.99 0.67 -5.19
N HIS A 113 25.16 1.34 -4.40
CA HIS A 113 24.72 2.69 -4.75
C HIS A 113 23.86 2.78 -6.01
N LEU A 114 23.08 1.74 -6.30
CA LEU A 114 22.16 1.70 -7.43
C LEU A 114 20.71 1.69 -6.95
N GLU A 115 19.85 2.24 -7.79
CA GLU A 115 18.39 2.26 -7.66
C GLU A 115 17.83 1.72 -8.98
N THR A 116 16.86 0.80 -8.91
CA THR A 116 16.22 0.24 -10.09
C THR A 116 14.79 0.75 -10.18
N ILE A 117 14.41 1.22 -11.35
CA ILE A 117 13.11 1.81 -11.60
C ILE A 117 12.52 1.29 -12.90
N SER A 118 11.21 1.06 -12.91
CA SER A 118 10.44 0.93 -14.14
C SER A 118 9.28 1.91 -14.14
N ILE A 119 8.96 2.42 -15.33
CA ILE A 119 7.72 3.12 -15.61
C ILE A 119 7.04 2.49 -16.82
N GLN A 120 5.72 2.47 -16.83
CA GLN A 120 4.94 1.93 -17.94
C GLN A 120 3.64 2.69 -18.11
N GLY A 121 3.17 2.87 -19.33
CA GLY A 121 1.93 3.58 -19.58
C GLY A 121 1.49 3.52 -21.04
N PRO A 122 0.21 3.81 -21.33
CA PRO A 122 -0.35 3.82 -22.67
C PRO A 122 -0.50 5.25 -23.19
N THR A 123 -0.55 5.40 -24.52
CA THR A 123 -0.83 6.71 -25.15
C THR A 123 -2.32 6.95 -25.40
N SER A 124 -3.14 5.90 -25.30
CA SER A 124 -4.58 5.96 -25.53
C SER A 124 -5.25 4.73 -24.93
N LEU A 125 -6.56 4.83 -24.74
CA LEU A 125 -7.43 3.75 -24.31
C LEU A 125 -8.59 3.64 -25.29
N HIS A 126 -8.95 2.40 -25.65
CA HIS A 126 -10.11 2.11 -26.48
C HIS A 126 -11.06 1.19 -25.71
N VAL A 127 -12.36 1.52 -25.71
CA VAL A 127 -13.39 0.69 -25.09
C VAL A 127 -14.42 0.27 -26.13
N ARG A 128 -14.68 -1.03 -26.18
CA ARG A 128 -15.78 -1.58 -26.95
C ARG A 128 -16.80 -2.23 -26.00
N GLU A 129 -17.98 -1.65 -25.95
CA GLU A 129 -19.11 -2.19 -25.21
C GLU A 129 -19.89 -3.21 -26.06
N THR A 130 -20.24 -4.35 -25.47
CA THR A 130 -21.19 -5.31 -26.02
C THR A 130 -22.15 -5.81 -24.92
N GLY A 131 -23.43 -6.05 -25.24
CA GLY A 131 -24.29 -6.83 -24.35
C GLY A 131 -25.64 -6.26 -23.86
N PHE A 132 -26.12 -5.03 -24.19
CA PHE A 132 -27.45 -4.57 -23.69
C PHE A 132 -28.49 -4.25 -24.79
N PRO A 133 -29.77 -4.72 -24.67
CA PRO A 133 -30.67 -4.44 -23.53
C PRO A 133 -31.51 -5.60 -22.89
N ASP A 134 -31.31 -6.88 -23.24
CA ASP A 134 -32.06 -8.05 -22.68
C ASP A 134 -31.15 -9.21 -22.20
N GLY A 135 -29.84 -8.97 -22.02
CA GLY A 135 -28.86 -9.98 -21.61
C GLY A 135 -28.65 -10.05 -20.09
N ASP A 136 -28.00 -11.13 -19.62
CA ASP A 136 -27.71 -11.33 -18.18
C ASP A 136 -26.52 -10.47 -17.69
N GLU A 137 -25.62 -9.98 -18.57
CA GLU A 137 -24.41 -9.20 -18.22
C GLU A 137 -23.99 -8.22 -19.35
N ALA A 138 -23.30 -7.12 -19.00
CA ALA A 138 -22.67 -6.18 -19.92
C ALA A 138 -21.17 -6.48 -19.99
N GLU A 139 -20.58 -6.40 -21.17
CA GLU A 139 -19.16 -6.69 -21.37
C GLU A 139 -18.46 -5.49 -22.02
N PHE A 140 -17.37 -5.04 -21.39
CA PHE A 140 -16.48 -4.00 -21.88
C PHE A 140 -15.14 -4.65 -22.25
N GLU A 141 -14.81 -4.65 -23.53
CA GLU A 141 -13.47 -4.99 -24.02
C GLU A 141 -12.64 -3.71 -24.01
N VAL A 142 -11.65 -3.64 -23.11
CA VAL A 142 -10.78 -2.47 -22.92
C VAL A 142 -9.42 -2.77 -23.50
N THR A 143 -8.84 -1.82 -24.24
CA THR A 143 -7.48 -1.92 -24.80
C THR A 143 -6.68 -0.67 -24.45
N ALA A 144 -5.57 -0.85 -23.76
CA ALA A 144 -4.53 0.15 -23.59
C ALA A 144 -3.61 0.12 -24.81
N GLU A 145 -3.63 1.20 -25.60
CA GLU A 145 -2.96 1.28 -26.89
C GLU A 145 -1.52 1.78 -26.76
N ASN A 146 -0.62 1.21 -27.57
CA ASN A 146 0.81 1.57 -27.62
C ASN A 146 1.50 1.60 -26.24
N ARG A 147 1.08 0.74 -25.31
CA ARG A 147 1.71 0.63 -23.99
C ARG A 147 3.19 0.31 -24.15
N ARG A 148 4.04 0.99 -23.38
CA ARG A 148 5.47 0.69 -23.29
C ARG A 148 5.92 0.55 -21.84
N THR A 149 6.98 -0.21 -21.64
CA THR A 149 7.72 -0.28 -20.38
C THR A 149 9.12 0.28 -20.58
N ILE A 150 9.57 1.07 -19.62
CA ILE A 150 10.89 1.69 -19.60
C ILE A 150 11.56 1.30 -18.28
N TYR A 151 12.74 0.70 -18.36
CA TYR A 151 13.55 0.31 -17.22
C TYR A 151 14.79 1.19 -17.12
N GLY A 152 15.16 1.62 -15.92
CA GLY A 152 16.37 2.38 -15.65
C GLY A 152 17.11 1.90 -14.41
N LEU A 153 18.44 1.92 -14.47
CA LEU A 153 19.29 1.89 -13.28
C LEU A 153 19.91 3.27 -13.05
N VAL A 154 19.78 3.78 -11.83
CA VAL A 154 20.26 5.11 -11.43
C VAL A 154 21.39 4.99 -10.42
N ASP A 155 22.51 5.70 -10.65
CA ASP A 155 23.56 5.90 -9.65
C ASP A 155 23.10 6.95 -8.62
N ARG A 156 22.75 6.49 -7.42
CA ARG A 156 22.17 7.36 -6.38
C ARG A 156 23.10 8.45 -5.86
N HIS A 157 24.41 8.35 -6.12
CA HIS A 157 25.37 9.41 -5.73
C HIS A 157 25.43 10.56 -6.72
N ARG A 158 25.14 10.29 -7.98
CA ARG A 158 25.32 11.24 -9.08
C ARG A 158 24.01 11.65 -9.74
N ASP A 159 22.93 10.91 -9.51
CA ASP A 159 21.67 11.02 -10.24
C ASP A 159 21.91 10.87 -11.76
N GLU A 160 22.60 9.80 -12.14
CA GLU A 160 22.95 9.48 -13.52
C GLU A 160 22.34 8.12 -13.90
N LEU A 161 21.84 8.00 -15.14
CA LEU A 161 21.42 6.72 -15.72
C LEU A 161 22.64 5.90 -16.11
N VAL A 162 22.65 4.64 -15.68
CA VAL A 162 23.80 3.73 -15.85
C VAL A 162 23.44 2.49 -16.65
N ALA A 163 22.15 2.24 -16.81
CA ALA A 163 21.54 1.31 -17.74
C ALA A 163 20.13 1.81 -18.06
N LEU A 164 19.68 1.63 -19.30
CA LEU A 164 18.38 2.10 -19.78
C LEU A 164 17.86 1.15 -20.84
N GLU A 165 16.60 0.74 -20.74
CA GLU A 165 15.93 -0.11 -21.73
C GLU A 165 14.50 0.36 -21.95
N MET A 166 14.07 0.39 -23.22
CA MET A 166 12.71 0.73 -23.63
C MET A 166 12.13 -0.38 -24.48
N THR A 167 10.94 -0.86 -24.15
CA THR A 167 10.25 -1.85 -24.98
C THR A 167 9.64 -1.21 -26.23
N GLU A 168 9.42 -2.03 -27.25
CA GLU A 168 8.54 -1.67 -28.37
C GLU A 168 7.10 -1.43 -27.88
N PRO A 169 6.30 -0.61 -28.60
CA PRO A 169 4.90 -0.39 -28.26
C PRO A 169 4.08 -1.66 -28.45
N GLN A 170 3.21 -1.95 -27.49
CA GLN A 170 2.32 -3.10 -27.49
C GLN A 170 0.92 -2.71 -27.01
N ASP A 171 -0.11 -3.24 -27.67
CA ASP A 171 -1.48 -3.14 -27.16
C ASP A 171 -1.73 -4.23 -26.12
N VAL A 172 -2.40 -3.85 -25.03
CA VAL A 172 -2.77 -4.76 -23.94
C VAL A 172 -4.27 -4.63 -23.69
N SER A 173 -4.97 -5.77 -23.69
CA SER A 173 -6.43 -5.80 -23.59
C SER A 173 -6.91 -6.67 -22.45
N TRP A 174 -8.04 -6.29 -21.86
CA TRP A 174 -8.75 -7.05 -20.84
C TRP A 174 -10.26 -6.85 -20.95
N THR A 175 -11.01 -7.73 -20.31
CA THR A 175 -12.47 -7.72 -20.32
C THR A 175 -13.00 -7.35 -18.94
N VAL A 176 -14.02 -6.49 -18.92
CA VAL A 176 -14.77 -6.16 -17.71
C VAL A 176 -16.22 -6.58 -17.90
N THR A 177 -16.73 -7.41 -16.99
CA THR A 177 -18.12 -7.89 -17.02
C THR A 177 -18.92 -7.27 -15.89
N GLN A 178 -20.16 -6.86 -16.19
CA GLN A 178 -21.04 -6.18 -15.24
C GLN A 178 -22.44 -6.77 -15.22
N THR A 179 -22.97 -6.95 -14.01
CA THR A 179 -24.36 -7.35 -13.82
C THR A 179 -25.33 -6.20 -14.16
N PRO A 180 -26.62 -6.49 -14.44
CA PRO A 180 -27.61 -5.46 -14.71
C PRO A 180 -27.79 -4.50 -13.53
N TYR A 181 -27.61 -5.01 -12.31
CA TYR A 181 -27.63 -4.23 -11.08
C TYR A 181 -26.50 -3.19 -11.02
N GLN A 182 -25.26 -3.62 -11.24
CA GLN A 182 -24.09 -2.74 -11.32
C GLN A 182 -24.28 -1.68 -12.42
N MET A 183 -24.78 -2.07 -13.58
CA MET A 183 -25.09 -1.12 -14.66
C MET A 183 -26.15 -0.09 -14.26
N ALA A 184 -27.17 -0.46 -13.47
CA ALA A 184 -28.16 0.48 -12.97
C ALA A 184 -27.56 1.53 -12.02
N ILE A 185 -26.65 1.12 -11.13
CA ILE A 185 -25.87 2.05 -10.30
C ILE A 185 -25.09 3.00 -11.19
N GLY A 186 -24.44 2.48 -12.23
CA GLY A 186 -23.63 3.29 -13.14
C GLY A 186 -24.45 4.37 -13.84
N GLN A 187 -25.66 4.02 -14.27
CA GLN A 187 -26.61 4.97 -14.83
C GLN A 187 -27.14 5.98 -13.80
N GLY A 188 -27.21 5.60 -12.52
CA GLY A 188 -27.49 6.52 -11.42
C GLY A 188 -26.40 7.58 -11.28
N ILE A 189 -25.14 7.13 -11.24
CA ILE A 189 -23.95 8.00 -11.16
C ILE A 189 -23.91 8.98 -12.34
N HIS A 190 -24.16 8.51 -13.57
CA HIS A 190 -24.19 9.36 -14.76
C HIS A 190 -25.18 10.53 -14.66
N ARG A 191 -26.28 10.37 -13.91
CA ARG A 191 -27.34 11.39 -13.78
C ARG A 191 -27.06 12.40 -12.67
N THR A 192 -25.98 12.24 -11.89
CA THR A 192 -25.60 13.20 -10.86
C THR A 192 -25.15 14.53 -11.49
N GLU A 193 -25.36 15.62 -10.75
CA GLU A 193 -25.01 16.98 -11.21
C GLU A 193 -23.53 17.08 -11.58
N ALA A 194 -22.63 16.55 -10.74
CA ALA A 194 -21.18 16.55 -10.97
C ALA A 194 -20.79 15.92 -12.32
N VAL A 195 -21.37 14.76 -12.67
CA VAL A 195 -21.06 14.06 -13.93
C VAL A 195 -21.69 14.76 -15.13
N GLN A 196 -22.93 15.25 -14.99
CA GLN A 196 -23.61 15.99 -16.06
C GLN A 196 -22.92 17.31 -16.37
N ASP A 197 -22.41 18.01 -15.36
CA ASP A 197 -21.68 19.27 -15.55
C ASP A 197 -20.32 19.04 -16.21
N ALA A 198 -19.62 17.96 -15.85
CA ALA A 198 -18.30 17.65 -16.39
C ALA A 198 -18.35 17.06 -17.82
N PHE A 199 -19.28 16.14 -18.08
CA PHE A 199 -19.27 15.33 -19.31
C PHE A 199 -20.51 15.52 -20.19
N GLY A 200 -21.61 16.02 -19.64
CA GLY A 200 -22.90 16.07 -20.32
C GLY A 200 -23.51 14.68 -20.50
N ASP A 201 -23.97 14.38 -21.72
CA ASP A 201 -24.51 13.06 -22.05
C ASP A 201 -23.38 12.04 -22.20
N MET A 202 -23.45 10.97 -21.40
CA MET A 202 -22.46 9.88 -21.40
C MET A 202 -22.68 8.85 -22.50
N SER A 203 -23.81 8.88 -23.22
CA SER A 203 -24.19 7.83 -24.18
C SER A 203 -23.29 7.74 -25.42
N ASP A 204 -22.61 8.83 -25.78
CA ASP A 204 -21.68 8.88 -26.91
C ASP A 204 -20.19 8.80 -26.47
N ARG A 205 -19.92 8.58 -25.17
CA ARG A 205 -18.55 8.55 -24.62
C ARG A 205 -18.04 7.13 -24.47
N GLU A 206 -16.73 6.96 -24.67
CA GLU A 206 -16.03 5.71 -24.33
C GLU A 206 -15.70 5.71 -22.83
N TRP A 207 -16.26 4.74 -22.11
CA TRP A 207 -16.01 4.56 -20.67
C TRP A 207 -16.13 3.10 -20.28
N TYR A 208 -15.52 2.72 -19.16
CA TYR A 208 -15.78 1.44 -18.52
C TYR A 208 -15.78 1.58 -16.98
N PRO A 209 -16.63 0.82 -16.28
CA PRO A 209 -16.64 0.83 -14.83
C PRO A 209 -15.63 -0.14 -14.24
N SER A 210 -15.26 0.15 -13.01
CA SER A 210 -14.57 -0.74 -12.09
C SER A 210 -15.21 -0.61 -10.72
N TRP A 211 -16.00 -1.62 -10.37
CA TRP A 211 -16.69 -1.64 -9.08
C TRP A 211 -15.75 -2.21 -8.03
N LYS A 212 -15.37 -1.39 -7.06
CA LYS A 212 -14.42 -1.77 -6.01
C LYS A 212 -15.23 -2.01 -4.75
N GLY A 213 -15.19 -3.23 -4.22
CA GLY A 213 -16.11 -3.64 -3.15
C GLY A 213 -17.57 -3.72 -3.60
N ALA A 214 -17.83 -4.02 -4.88
CA ALA A 214 -19.16 -4.08 -5.51
C ALA A 214 -20.15 -5.05 -4.82
N ALA A 215 -19.62 -5.96 -4.03
CA ALA A 215 -20.37 -6.92 -3.26
C ALA A 215 -20.43 -6.55 -1.76
N GLY A 216 -20.08 -5.32 -1.36
CA GLY A 216 -20.28 -4.81 0.00
C GLY A 216 -19.23 -5.24 1.04
N GLY A 217 -18.69 -6.45 0.98
CA GLY A 217 -18.02 -7.12 2.11
C GLY A 217 -16.78 -6.47 2.78
N TYR A 218 -16.16 -5.41 2.24
CA TYR A 218 -14.88 -4.89 2.75
C TYR A 218 -14.74 -3.38 2.87
N ALA A 219 -15.78 -2.60 2.56
CA ALA A 219 -15.73 -1.13 2.65
C ALA A 219 -16.68 -0.60 3.74
N GLY A 220 -16.29 0.53 4.33
CA GLY A 220 -17.12 1.31 5.25
C GLY A 220 -17.17 2.76 4.81
N ILE A 221 -18.36 3.32 4.74
CA ILE A 221 -18.62 4.72 4.35
C ILE A 221 -19.07 5.47 5.60
N GLY A 222 -18.09 5.95 6.38
CA GLY A 222 -18.38 6.64 7.65
C GLY A 222 -19.12 7.96 7.44
N GLN A 223 -18.97 8.62 6.30
CA GLN A 223 -19.73 9.83 5.96
C GLN A 223 -21.25 9.62 5.87
N ALA A 224 -21.70 8.38 5.67
CA ALA A 224 -23.10 7.98 5.66
C ALA A 224 -23.48 7.12 6.89
N ASP A 225 -22.62 7.09 7.92
CA ASP A 225 -22.79 6.25 9.12
C ASP A 225 -23.02 4.75 8.79
N LEU A 226 -22.44 4.26 7.68
CA LEU A 226 -22.58 2.87 7.27
C LEU A 226 -21.61 1.97 8.02
N ARG A 227 -22.12 0.82 8.45
CA ARG A 227 -21.31 -0.25 9.02
C ARG A 227 -20.39 -0.86 7.97
N HIS A 228 -19.27 -1.43 8.43
CA HIS A 228 -18.44 -2.31 7.62
C HIS A 228 -19.30 -3.34 6.87
N GLY A 229 -19.09 -3.50 5.56
CA GLY A 229 -19.83 -4.46 4.75
C GLY A 229 -21.05 -3.87 4.03
N ASN A 230 -21.51 -2.68 4.41
CA ASN A 230 -22.69 -2.04 3.81
C ASN A 230 -22.37 -0.96 2.76
N GLY A 231 -21.10 -0.54 2.67
CA GLY A 231 -20.66 0.45 1.69
C GLY A 231 -20.02 -0.20 0.47
N SER A 232 -20.10 0.47 -0.68
CA SER A 232 -19.36 0.10 -1.87
C SER A 232 -18.82 1.34 -2.59
N THR A 233 -17.83 1.15 -3.46
CA THR A 233 -17.28 2.24 -4.27
C THR A 233 -17.31 1.88 -5.75
N ALA A 234 -17.47 2.90 -6.58
CA ALA A 234 -17.47 2.76 -8.03
C ALA A 234 -16.44 3.71 -8.62
N VAL A 235 -15.61 3.18 -9.51
CA VAL A 235 -14.66 3.95 -10.30
C VAL A 235 -15.06 3.81 -11.75
N MET A 236 -15.22 4.90 -12.50
CA MET A 236 -15.40 4.85 -13.95
C MET A 236 -14.25 5.57 -14.62
N HIS A 237 -13.69 4.93 -15.63
CA HIS A 237 -12.64 5.50 -16.46
C HIS A 237 -13.29 6.02 -17.73
N VAL A 238 -13.18 7.33 -17.96
CA VAL A 238 -13.84 8.02 -19.08
C VAL A 238 -12.77 8.61 -19.98
N LYS A 239 -12.83 8.25 -21.27
CA LYS A 239 -12.01 8.90 -22.28
C LYS A 239 -12.61 10.27 -22.61
N ASP A 240 -11.84 11.33 -22.41
CA ASP A 240 -12.27 12.72 -22.61
C ASP A 240 -11.22 13.48 -23.43
N ASP A 241 -11.54 13.81 -24.68
CA ASP A 241 -10.67 14.57 -25.61
C ASP A 241 -9.21 14.08 -25.77
N GLY A 242 -8.95 12.79 -25.50
CA GLY A 242 -7.62 12.19 -25.58
C GLY A 242 -7.03 11.85 -24.21
N ASP A 243 -7.58 12.41 -23.14
CA ASP A 243 -7.18 12.15 -21.76
C ASP A 243 -8.05 11.08 -21.10
N LEU A 244 -7.61 10.62 -19.92
CA LEU A 244 -8.32 9.68 -19.08
C LEU A 244 -8.78 10.35 -17.77
N ARG A 245 -10.06 10.66 -17.68
CA ARG A 245 -10.68 11.23 -16.47
C ARG A 245 -11.40 10.16 -15.67
N ILE A 246 -11.54 10.39 -14.37
CA ILE A 246 -12.06 9.40 -13.44
C ILE A 246 -13.32 9.91 -12.76
N ILE A 247 -14.36 9.08 -12.71
CA ILE A 247 -15.50 9.30 -11.82
C ILE A 247 -15.32 8.39 -10.62
N SER A 248 -15.22 8.96 -9.43
CA SER A 248 -15.16 8.23 -8.15
C SER A 248 -16.48 8.41 -7.42
N ALA A 249 -17.16 7.33 -7.09
CA ALA A 249 -18.44 7.38 -6.38
C ALA A 249 -18.49 6.42 -5.20
N PHE A 250 -19.21 6.83 -4.15
CA PHE A 250 -19.51 6.04 -2.97
C PHE A 250 -20.99 5.71 -2.93
N VAL A 251 -21.32 4.46 -2.63
CA VAL A 251 -22.67 3.90 -2.77
C VAL A 251 -23.07 3.17 -1.50
N ASP A 252 -24.24 3.50 -0.97
CA ASP A 252 -24.89 2.74 0.09
C ASP A 252 -25.49 1.48 -0.53
N GLY A 253 -24.91 0.33 -0.18
CA GLY A 253 -25.33 -0.99 -0.62
C GLY A 253 -26.26 -1.71 0.35
N THR A 254 -26.74 -1.05 1.42
CA THR A 254 -27.58 -1.66 2.45
C THR A 254 -28.88 -2.23 1.88
N ASP A 255 -29.44 -1.61 0.83
CA ASP A 255 -30.52 -2.17 0.01
C ASP A 255 -30.02 -2.46 -1.41
N PRO A 256 -29.62 -3.71 -1.71
CA PRO A 256 -29.20 -4.11 -3.06
C PRO A 256 -30.30 -3.94 -4.12
N GLU A 257 -31.57 -3.77 -3.77
CA GLU A 257 -32.61 -3.48 -4.76
C GLU A 257 -32.73 -1.98 -5.06
N ASN A 258 -32.28 -1.11 -4.14
CA ASN A 258 -32.35 0.36 -4.26
C ASN A 258 -31.11 1.06 -3.68
N PRO A 259 -29.94 0.92 -4.32
CA PRO A 259 -28.71 1.54 -3.83
C PRO A 259 -28.80 3.07 -3.91
N GLU A 260 -28.24 3.75 -2.90
CA GLU A 260 -28.17 5.21 -2.84
C GLU A 260 -26.74 5.68 -3.18
N ILE A 261 -26.64 6.69 -4.05
CA ILE A 261 -25.36 7.34 -4.35
C ILE A 261 -25.09 8.36 -3.25
N VAL A 262 -24.06 8.11 -2.43
CA VAL A 262 -23.70 8.93 -1.28
C VAL A 262 -22.85 10.13 -1.70
N ASP A 263 -21.87 9.90 -2.57
CA ASP A 263 -20.93 10.92 -3.01
C ASP A 263 -20.40 10.61 -4.42
N VAL A 264 -20.11 11.65 -5.20
CA VAL A 264 -19.54 11.55 -6.56
C VAL A 264 -18.57 12.70 -6.81
N ALA A 265 -17.32 12.35 -7.15
CA ALA A 265 -16.29 13.28 -7.59
C ALA A 265 -15.84 12.95 -9.02
N VAL A 266 -15.60 14.00 -9.81
CA VAL A 266 -14.95 13.90 -11.13
C VAL A 266 -13.52 14.39 -10.99
N LEU A 267 -12.56 13.54 -11.35
CA LEU A 267 -11.13 13.78 -11.19
C LEU A 267 -10.48 13.87 -12.57
N ASP A 268 -9.62 14.87 -12.72
CA ASP A 268 -8.90 15.07 -13.98
C ASP A 268 -7.76 14.06 -14.17
N HIS A 269 -7.25 13.49 -13.08
CA HIS A 269 -6.16 12.53 -13.10
C HIS A 269 -6.44 11.33 -12.20
N ALA A 270 -5.94 10.16 -12.61
CA ALA A 270 -5.95 8.95 -11.79
C ALA A 270 -4.99 9.01 -10.60
N VAL A 271 -3.96 9.86 -10.66
CA VAL A 271 -2.98 10.05 -9.59
C VAL A 271 -2.67 11.52 -9.41
N VAL A 272 -2.22 11.90 -8.22
CA VAL A 272 -1.94 13.30 -7.85
C VAL A 272 -0.85 13.94 -8.71
N TYR A 273 0.19 13.18 -9.07
CA TYR A 273 1.28 13.65 -9.93
C TYR A 273 1.51 12.61 -11.04
N PRO A 274 0.78 12.70 -12.16
CA PRO A 274 0.92 11.75 -13.25
C PRO A 274 2.29 11.88 -13.94
N LEU A 275 2.79 10.76 -14.49
CA LEU A 275 4.13 10.70 -15.09
C LEU A 275 4.30 11.66 -16.27
N TYR A 276 3.26 11.84 -17.08
CA TYR A 276 3.28 12.73 -18.23
C TYR A 276 3.45 14.21 -17.82
N GLU A 277 2.75 14.70 -16.80
CA GLU A 277 2.95 16.06 -16.30
C GLU A 277 4.34 16.27 -15.69
N ILE A 278 4.89 15.23 -15.05
CA ILE A 278 6.26 15.29 -14.53
C ILE A 278 7.24 15.42 -15.71
N ALA A 279 7.05 14.64 -16.76
CA ALA A 279 7.87 14.69 -17.97
C ALA A 279 7.82 16.08 -18.63
N GLU A 280 6.62 16.65 -18.78
CA GLU A 280 6.42 18.00 -19.33
C GLU A 280 7.11 19.11 -18.51
N SER A 281 7.27 18.89 -17.20
CA SER A 281 7.93 19.85 -16.30
C SER A 281 9.47 19.82 -16.35
N ILE A 282 10.05 18.83 -17.03
CA ILE A 282 11.50 18.58 -17.11
C ILE A 282 12.02 19.08 -18.46
N ASP A 283 13.13 19.82 -18.44
CA ASP A 283 13.91 20.15 -19.64
C ASP A 283 14.85 18.96 -19.94
N PRO A 284 14.63 18.19 -21.03
CA PRO A 284 15.44 17.00 -21.29
C PRO A 284 16.89 17.33 -21.62
N ALA A 285 17.78 16.37 -21.40
CA ALA A 285 19.17 16.44 -21.85
C ALA A 285 19.22 16.58 -23.38
N PRO A 286 20.29 17.19 -23.94
CA PRO A 286 20.40 17.40 -25.39
C PRO A 286 20.55 16.10 -26.18
N GLU A 287 21.04 15.03 -25.56
CA GLU A 287 21.31 13.74 -26.18
C GLU A 287 20.81 12.62 -25.28
N SER A 288 20.27 11.56 -25.88
CA SER A 288 19.83 10.36 -25.17
C SER A 288 21.02 9.46 -24.84
N VAL A 289 20.99 8.84 -23.66
CA VAL A 289 21.96 7.84 -23.23
C VAL A 289 21.54 6.41 -23.62
N LEU A 290 20.34 6.21 -24.18
CA LEU A 290 19.76 4.90 -24.49
C LEU A 290 20.70 3.97 -25.29
N GLU A 291 21.45 4.50 -26.26
CA GLU A 291 22.42 3.72 -27.04
C GLU A 291 23.85 3.73 -26.44
N ALA A 292 24.09 4.55 -25.41
CA ALA A 292 25.39 4.76 -24.78
C ALA A 292 25.59 3.92 -23.51
N VAL A 293 24.51 3.58 -22.80
CA VAL A 293 24.53 2.70 -21.62
C VAL A 293 23.99 1.31 -21.98
N PRO A 294 24.33 0.25 -21.21
CA PRO A 294 23.76 -1.07 -21.45
C PRO A 294 22.26 -1.15 -21.13
N ASP A 295 21.61 -2.20 -21.64
CA ASP A 295 20.27 -2.61 -21.22
C ASP A 295 20.23 -2.97 -19.73
N VAL A 296 19.06 -2.88 -19.09
CA VAL A 296 18.90 -3.23 -17.67
C VAL A 296 18.84 -4.75 -17.50
N PRO A 297 19.79 -5.38 -16.75
CA PRO A 297 19.77 -6.82 -16.53
C PRO A 297 18.46 -7.30 -15.90
N ALA A 298 17.93 -8.43 -16.36
CA ALA A 298 16.61 -8.92 -15.95
C ALA A 298 16.53 -9.15 -14.43
N GLU A 299 17.58 -9.69 -13.84
CA GLU A 299 17.75 -9.94 -12.41
C GLU A 299 17.68 -8.67 -11.55
N GLN A 300 18.01 -7.50 -12.13
CA GLN A 300 18.02 -6.20 -11.47
C GLN A 300 16.76 -5.38 -11.71
N ARG A 301 15.83 -5.86 -12.55
CA ARG A 301 14.56 -5.17 -12.78
C ARG A 301 13.66 -5.30 -11.54
N PRO A 302 12.80 -4.30 -11.26
CA PRO A 302 11.82 -4.43 -10.20
C PRO A 302 10.92 -5.65 -10.42
N TYR A 303 10.62 -6.39 -9.35
CA TYR A 303 9.75 -7.60 -9.43
C TYR A 303 8.29 -7.27 -9.79
N TYR A 304 7.88 -6.02 -9.60
CA TYR A 304 6.52 -5.56 -9.93
C TYR A 304 6.28 -5.31 -11.41
N THR A 305 7.23 -5.59 -12.31
CA THR A 305 7.06 -5.22 -13.72
C THR A 305 7.65 -6.25 -14.68
N ALA A 306 6.78 -6.78 -15.54
CA ALA A 306 7.13 -7.53 -16.74
C ALA A 306 6.79 -6.74 -18.02
N ASN A 307 7.44 -7.09 -19.11
CA ASN A 307 7.32 -6.39 -20.39
C ASN A 307 5.89 -6.42 -20.95
N ASP A 308 5.15 -7.49 -20.68
CA ASP A 308 3.85 -7.82 -21.26
C ASP A 308 2.64 -7.30 -20.47
N GLY A 309 2.87 -6.47 -19.44
CA GLY A 309 1.77 -5.91 -18.64
C GLY A 309 1.37 -6.78 -17.46
N TYR A 310 2.29 -7.59 -16.93
CA TYR A 310 2.08 -8.45 -15.76
C TYR A 310 3.22 -8.30 -14.74
N HIS A 311 3.18 -9.08 -13.66
CA HIS A 311 4.26 -9.16 -12.68
C HIS A 311 5.38 -10.11 -13.12
N ARG A 312 6.60 -9.90 -12.62
CA ARG A 312 7.67 -10.90 -12.71
C ARG A 312 7.50 -11.89 -11.56
N ILE A 313 7.15 -13.13 -11.89
CA ILE A 313 6.87 -14.19 -10.90
C ILE A 313 7.94 -15.30 -11.00
N GLU A 314 8.67 -15.49 -9.91
CA GLU A 314 9.75 -16.47 -9.72
C GLU A 314 9.59 -17.14 -8.34
N ARG A 315 8.50 -17.90 -8.17
CA ARG A 315 8.16 -18.53 -6.90
C ARG A 315 9.25 -19.53 -6.45
N PRO A 316 9.67 -19.51 -5.18
CA PRO A 316 10.50 -20.57 -4.61
C PRO A 316 9.71 -21.89 -4.47
N ASP A 317 10.40 -22.97 -4.11
CA ASP A 317 9.72 -24.21 -3.67
C ASP A 317 8.84 -23.92 -2.44
N GLU A 318 7.71 -24.63 -2.29
CA GLU A 318 6.76 -24.51 -1.16
C GLU A 318 7.41 -24.76 0.21
N SER A 319 8.49 -25.55 0.23
CA SER A 319 9.28 -25.84 1.43
C SER A 319 10.78 -25.69 1.11
N PHE A 320 11.53 -24.96 1.92
CA PHE A 320 12.98 -24.83 1.75
C PHE A 320 13.73 -24.48 3.03
N GLU A 321 15.03 -24.82 3.07
CA GLU A 321 15.95 -24.45 4.15
C GLU A 321 16.99 -23.43 3.67
N ARG A 322 17.24 -22.39 4.47
CA ARG A 322 18.25 -21.38 4.18
C ARG A 322 18.65 -20.60 5.43
N ASP A 323 19.96 -20.36 5.61
CA ASP A 323 20.49 -19.46 6.66
C ASP A 323 19.97 -19.79 8.08
N GLY A 324 19.81 -21.08 8.38
CA GLY A 324 19.28 -21.58 9.66
C GLY A 324 17.76 -21.69 9.73
N TRP A 325 17.04 -21.12 8.78
CA TRP A 325 15.58 -21.17 8.68
C TRP A 325 15.11 -22.37 7.86
N SER A 326 14.06 -23.04 8.33
CA SER A 326 13.21 -23.90 7.50
C SER A 326 11.86 -23.21 7.34
N ILE A 327 11.47 -22.98 6.10
CA ILE A 327 10.26 -22.25 5.73
C ILE A 327 9.35 -23.16 4.94
N ASP A 328 8.07 -23.16 5.32
CA ASP A 328 6.97 -23.69 4.52
C ASP A 328 6.03 -22.53 4.19
N TRP A 329 5.50 -22.49 2.97
CA TRP A 329 4.52 -21.49 2.58
C TRP A 329 3.43 -22.07 1.70
N GLU A 330 2.23 -21.49 1.81
CA GLU A 330 1.07 -21.87 1.01
C GLU A 330 0.23 -20.66 0.62
N HIS A 331 -0.56 -20.81 -0.44
CA HIS A 331 -1.51 -19.81 -0.89
C HIS A 331 -2.74 -19.77 0.05
N SER A 332 -3.18 -18.58 0.47
CA SER A 332 -4.49 -18.38 1.10
C SER A 332 -5.49 -17.79 0.10
N GLU A 333 -6.76 -18.17 0.24
CA GLU A 333 -7.85 -17.59 -0.54
C GLU A 333 -8.14 -16.13 -0.17
N VAL A 334 -7.84 -15.68 1.06
CA VAL A 334 -8.25 -14.34 1.54
C VAL A 334 -7.29 -13.66 2.54
N GLN A 335 -6.20 -14.32 2.97
CA GLN A 335 -5.32 -13.84 4.06
C GLN A 335 -3.84 -13.69 3.67
N GLY A 336 -3.55 -13.54 2.39
CA GLY A 336 -2.19 -13.43 1.87
C GLY A 336 -1.50 -14.79 1.75
N VAL A 337 -0.17 -14.82 1.76
CA VAL A 337 0.57 -16.10 1.86
C VAL A 337 0.58 -16.53 3.33
N THR A 338 0.28 -17.79 3.60
CA THR A 338 0.52 -18.37 4.92
C THR A 338 1.96 -18.87 4.96
N VAL A 339 2.72 -18.47 5.97
CA VAL A 339 4.12 -18.87 6.17
C VAL A 339 4.26 -19.57 7.50
N SER A 340 5.00 -20.69 7.53
CA SER A 340 5.43 -21.37 8.75
C SER A 340 6.95 -21.32 8.83
N ALA A 341 7.51 -21.18 10.03
CA ALA A 341 8.95 -21.05 10.19
C ALA A 341 9.50 -21.76 11.43
N SER A 342 10.64 -22.42 11.25
CA SER A 342 11.50 -22.88 12.32
C SER A 342 12.93 -22.37 12.11
N TYR A 343 13.67 -22.19 13.20
CA TYR A 343 15.05 -21.72 13.18
C TYR A 343 15.93 -22.72 13.95
N ASN A 344 17.02 -23.17 13.32
CA ASN A 344 17.92 -24.21 13.82
C ASN A 344 17.23 -25.52 14.27
N GLY A 345 16.06 -25.83 13.68
CA GLY A 345 15.29 -27.03 13.96
C GLY A 345 14.26 -26.90 15.09
N SER A 346 14.13 -25.72 15.70
CA SER A 346 13.10 -25.41 16.70
C SER A 346 12.03 -24.48 16.10
N PRO A 347 10.73 -24.71 16.37
CA PRO A 347 9.64 -23.89 15.81
C PRO A 347 9.72 -22.45 16.33
N VAL A 348 9.29 -21.49 15.51
CA VAL A 348 9.21 -20.06 15.85
C VAL A 348 7.76 -19.59 15.81
N PHE A 349 7.07 -19.90 14.72
CA PHE A 349 5.62 -19.77 14.59
C PHE A 349 5.08 -20.91 13.71
N GLU A 350 3.92 -21.44 14.07
CA GLU A 350 3.25 -22.49 13.31
C GLU A 350 2.67 -21.94 12.01
N ALA A 351 2.13 -20.73 12.06
CA ALA A 351 1.58 -20.05 10.89
C ALA A 351 1.62 -18.53 11.09
N MET A 352 1.85 -17.82 9.99
CA MET A 352 1.74 -16.38 9.89
C MET A 352 0.99 -16.01 8.63
N ASN A 353 0.04 -15.08 8.73
CA ASN A 353 -0.71 -14.55 7.60
C ASN A 353 -0.90 -13.03 7.75
N SER A 354 -1.49 -12.41 6.72
CA SER A 354 -1.92 -11.00 6.77
C SER A 354 -3.42 -10.93 6.49
N PRO A 355 -4.28 -11.09 7.51
CA PRO A 355 -5.71 -11.23 7.28
C PRO A 355 -6.39 -9.94 6.77
N ILE A 356 -5.84 -8.77 7.13
CA ILE A 356 -6.47 -7.48 6.86
C ILE A 356 -5.41 -6.42 6.60
N THR A 357 -5.68 -5.54 5.63
CA THR A 357 -5.03 -4.22 5.59
C THR A 357 -6.08 -3.13 5.60
N TYR A 358 -6.00 -2.25 6.60
CA TYR A 358 -6.86 -1.10 6.74
C TYR A 358 -6.34 0.04 5.88
N THR A 359 -7.19 0.59 5.02
CA THR A 359 -6.92 1.84 4.32
C THR A 359 -8.00 2.86 4.64
N ALA A 360 -7.65 3.74 5.55
CA ALA A 360 -8.49 4.78 6.06
C ALA A 360 -8.30 6.08 5.28
N TYR A 361 -9.39 6.81 5.01
CA TYR A 361 -9.36 8.13 4.40
C TYR A 361 -10.13 9.17 5.19
N TYR A 362 -9.64 10.41 5.10
CA TYR A 362 -10.28 11.60 5.65
C TYR A 362 -10.63 11.45 7.13
N LEU A 363 -9.70 10.90 7.90
CA LEU A 363 -9.82 10.75 9.35
C LEU A 363 -9.68 12.11 10.04
N PRO A 364 -10.33 12.32 11.20
CA PRO A 364 -9.98 13.43 12.07
C PRO A 364 -8.52 13.30 12.55
N PRO A 365 -7.90 14.36 13.06
CA PRO A 365 -6.59 14.26 13.72
C PRO A 365 -6.53 13.10 14.73
N ARG A 366 -5.36 12.47 14.89
CA ARG A 366 -5.21 11.25 15.74
C ARG A 366 -5.34 11.56 17.23
N ASP A 367 -4.86 12.72 17.68
CA ASP A 367 -4.94 13.19 19.07
C ASP A 367 -4.46 12.18 20.13
N GLY A 368 -3.45 11.39 19.82
CA GLY A 368 -2.88 10.39 20.74
C GLY A 368 -3.74 9.15 20.99
N ARG A 369 -4.75 8.89 20.15
CA ARG A 369 -5.56 7.66 20.19
C ARG A 369 -4.85 6.52 19.45
N ASN A 370 -4.97 5.30 19.95
CA ASN A 370 -4.60 4.07 19.22
C ASN A 370 -5.50 3.84 18.00
N THR A 371 -5.14 2.92 17.09
CA THR A 371 -5.93 2.76 15.85
C THR A 371 -7.35 2.28 16.11
N ARG A 372 -7.60 1.42 17.12
CA ARG A 372 -8.96 1.00 17.50
C ARG A 372 -9.84 2.20 17.86
N GLU A 373 -9.43 3.00 18.84
CA GLU A 373 -10.18 4.15 19.33
C GLU A 373 -10.31 5.26 18.28
N TRP A 374 -9.31 5.40 17.42
CA TRP A 374 -9.30 6.42 16.38
C TRP A 374 -10.23 6.07 15.22
N TYR A 375 -10.18 4.82 14.74
CA TYR A 375 -11.02 4.34 13.65
C TYR A 375 -12.47 4.08 14.12
N PHE A 376 -12.66 3.59 15.34
CA PHE A 376 -13.94 3.12 15.88
C PHE A 376 -14.19 3.65 17.30
N PRO A 377 -14.37 4.97 17.49
CA PRO A 377 -14.45 5.61 18.82
C PRO A 377 -15.66 5.19 19.66
N ASP A 378 -16.69 4.63 19.04
CA ASP A 378 -17.91 4.16 19.71
C ASP A 378 -17.88 2.65 20.01
N ASP A 379 -16.75 1.97 19.78
CA ASP A 379 -16.63 0.50 19.83
C ASP A 379 -17.68 -0.21 18.96
N ASP A 380 -18.01 0.39 17.81
CA ASP A 380 -18.96 -0.12 16.80
C ASP A 380 -18.28 -0.18 15.42
N THR A 381 -18.93 -0.86 14.49
CA THR A 381 -18.49 -1.11 13.10
C THR A 381 -18.55 0.10 12.17
N VAL A 382 -18.87 1.29 12.69
CA VAL A 382 -18.93 2.54 11.90
C VAL A 382 -17.61 3.28 11.99
N PHE A 383 -17.00 3.51 10.84
CA PHE A 383 -15.70 4.17 10.72
C PHE A 383 -15.79 5.68 10.99
N ASN A 384 -14.78 6.23 11.64
CA ASN A 384 -14.71 7.64 12.07
C ASN A 384 -14.20 8.61 10.98
N GLY A 385 -13.72 8.11 9.85
CA GLY A 385 -13.40 8.90 8.65
C GLY A 385 -14.47 8.74 7.57
N ASP A 386 -14.16 9.12 6.33
CA ASP A 386 -15.17 9.14 5.27
C ASP A 386 -15.22 7.85 4.46
N LEU A 387 -14.07 7.16 4.33
CA LEU A 387 -13.96 5.87 3.66
C LEU A 387 -12.92 5.00 4.36
N LEU A 388 -13.25 3.75 4.63
CA LEU A 388 -12.32 2.71 5.08
C LEU A 388 -12.44 1.49 4.19
N PHE A 389 -11.30 0.95 3.77
CA PHE A 389 -11.22 -0.41 3.26
C PHE A 389 -10.58 -1.31 4.31
N TRP A 390 -11.12 -2.50 4.46
CA TRP A 390 -10.48 -3.60 5.13
C TRP A 390 -10.07 -4.59 4.04
N ASP A 391 -8.97 -4.35 3.35
CA ASP A 391 -8.59 -5.18 2.21
C ASP A 391 -8.21 -6.60 2.62
N ILE A 392 -8.56 -7.54 1.75
CA ILE A 392 -8.11 -8.93 1.76
C ILE A 392 -7.01 -9.11 0.73
N HIS A 393 -6.21 -10.17 0.89
CA HIS A 393 -5.06 -10.43 0.04
C HIS A 393 -5.19 -11.82 -0.56
N SER A 394 -5.42 -11.90 -1.87
CA SER A 394 -5.50 -13.19 -2.57
C SER A 394 -5.06 -13.09 -4.03
N GLU A 395 -4.78 -14.24 -4.64
CA GLU A 395 -4.45 -14.31 -6.05
C GLU A 395 -5.64 -13.97 -6.94
N GLU A 396 -6.84 -14.37 -6.52
CA GLU A 396 -8.08 -14.19 -7.27
C GLU A 396 -8.59 -12.75 -7.20
N VAL A 397 -8.50 -12.12 -6.03
CA VAL A 397 -9.00 -10.77 -5.77
C VAL A 397 -7.83 -9.83 -5.53
N GLY A 398 -7.04 -9.62 -6.58
CA GLY A 398 -6.07 -8.53 -6.62
C GLY A 398 -4.64 -8.92 -6.96
N GLY A 399 -4.25 -10.19 -6.86
CA GLY A 399 -3.06 -10.80 -7.47
C GLY A 399 -1.68 -10.14 -7.26
N PRO A 400 -0.58 -10.83 -7.57
CA PRO A 400 -0.46 -12.24 -7.94
C PRO A 400 -0.08 -13.13 -6.73
N GLY A 401 -0.11 -12.60 -5.50
CA GLY A 401 0.34 -13.34 -4.32
C GLY A 401 1.86 -13.39 -4.22
N LEU A 402 2.44 -14.57 -3.98
CA LEU A 402 3.90 -14.72 -3.88
C LEU A 402 4.56 -14.43 -5.24
N LEU A 403 5.42 -13.41 -5.26
CA LEU A 403 6.23 -13.04 -6.41
C LEU A 403 7.49 -13.89 -6.49
N GLY A 404 8.21 -14.03 -5.38
CA GLY A 404 9.46 -14.77 -5.39
C GLY A 404 10.27 -14.62 -4.11
N ARG A 405 11.50 -15.11 -4.16
CA ARG A 405 12.47 -15.03 -3.06
C ARG A 405 13.66 -14.16 -3.46
N LEU A 406 13.90 -13.09 -2.70
CA LEU A 406 15.07 -12.23 -2.89
C LEU A 406 16.15 -12.59 -1.88
N GLU A 407 17.39 -12.78 -2.32
CA GLU A 407 18.53 -12.98 -1.42
C GLU A 407 19.24 -11.65 -1.18
N PHE A 408 19.69 -11.44 0.06
CA PHE A 408 20.45 -10.24 0.42
C PHE A 408 21.82 -10.61 0.97
N PRO A 409 22.91 -9.99 0.48
CA PRO A 409 24.23 -10.24 1.00
C PRO A 409 24.44 -9.57 2.36
N ALA A 410 25.39 -10.09 3.14
CA ALA A 410 25.83 -9.46 4.39
C ALA A 410 26.43 -8.07 4.13
N ARG A 411 26.08 -7.08 4.97
CA ARG A 411 26.59 -5.71 4.83
C ARG A 411 26.67 -5.01 6.18
N GLY A 412 27.87 -4.51 6.51
CA GLY A 412 28.09 -3.87 7.81
C GLY A 412 27.85 -4.86 8.93
N ASP A 413 26.98 -4.49 9.88
CA ASP A 413 26.55 -5.34 10.99
C ASP A 413 25.31 -6.20 10.64
N THR A 414 24.71 -6.01 9.46
CA THR A 414 23.56 -6.79 8.99
C THR A 414 24.03 -8.11 8.37
N PRO A 415 23.61 -9.27 8.91
CA PRO A 415 23.95 -10.59 8.36
C PRO A 415 23.27 -10.85 7.00
N PRO A 416 23.66 -11.91 6.27
CA PRO A 416 22.93 -12.30 5.07
C PRO A 416 21.53 -12.80 5.45
N GLY A 417 20.65 -12.83 4.46
CA GLY A 417 19.28 -13.32 4.63
C GLY A 417 18.54 -13.40 3.30
N PHE A 418 17.23 -13.60 3.40
CA PHE A 418 16.34 -13.61 2.24
C PHE A 418 14.97 -13.00 2.59
N GLN A 419 14.24 -12.58 1.57
CA GLN A 419 12.87 -12.11 1.64
C GLN A 419 11.96 -13.03 0.82
N LEU A 420 10.84 -13.45 1.41
CA LEU A 420 9.68 -13.84 0.63
C LEU A 420 8.90 -12.58 0.28
N LYS A 421 8.75 -12.30 -1.01
CA LYS A 421 8.09 -11.09 -1.51
C LYS A 421 6.73 -11.43 -2.08
N THR A 422 5.69 -10.77 -1.59
CA THR A 422 4.34 -10.90 -2.13
C THR A 422 3.87 -9.58 -2.71
N HIS A 423 2.81 -9.63 -3.50
CA HIS A 423 2.15 -8.43 -3.97
C HIS A 423 0.66 -8.62 -4.17
N TYR A 424 -0.09 -7.56 -3.87
CA TYR A 424 -1.54 -7.53 -3.99
C TYR A 424 -2.01 -6.18 -4.53
N HIS A 425 -2.94 -6.22 -5.48
CA HIS A 425 -3.75 -5.08 -5.90
C HIS A 425 -5.25 -5.31 -5.66
N PRO A 426 -5.72 -5.34 -4.41
CA PRO A 426 -7.13 -5.59 -4.12
C PRO A 426 -8.04 -4.66 -4.94
N SER A 427 -9.03 -5.28 -5.57
CA SER A 427 -9.98 -4.64 -6.50
C SER A 427 -9.45 -4.21 -7.87
N ALA A 428 -8.22 -4.52 -8.28
CA ALA A 428 -7.80 -4.36 -9.68
C ALA A 428 -8.57 -5.31 -10.63
N ILE A 429 -8.69 -4.94 -11.91
CA ILE A 429 -9.47 -5.71 -12.88
C ILE A 429 -8.55 -6.55 -13.77
N GLY A 430 -8.99 -7.79 -14.01
CA GLY A 430 -8.32 -8.72 -14.90
C GLY A 430 -7.25 -9.53 -14.19
N GLN A 431 -6.79 -10.59 -14.85
CA GLN A 431 -5.76 -11.46 -14.32
C GLN A 431 -4.50 -10.65 -13.99
N GLU A 432 -3.95 -10.89 -12.79
CA GLU A 432 -2.70 -10.26 -12.31
C GLU A 432 -2.74 -8.72 -12.40
N SER A 433 -3.94 -8.12 -12.33
CA SER A 433 -4.11 -6.67 -12.25
C SER A 433 -3.58 -5.95 -13.49
N ILE A 434 -3.88 -6.54 -14.66
CA ILE A 434 -3.44 -6.06 -15.98
C ILE A 434 -3.86 -4.62 -16.28
N ASP A 435 -5.01 -4.15 -15.77
CA ASP A 435 -5.45 -2.76 -15.91
C ASP A 435 -4.46 -1.77 -15.27
N PHE A 436 -3.98 -2.12 -14.07
CA PHE A 436 -2.96 -1.39 -13.33
C PHE A 436 -1.62 -1.37 -14.05
N HIS A 437 -1.19 -2.53 -14.53
CA HIS A 437 0.07 -2.64 -15.28
C HIS A 437 0.02 -1.98 -16.65
N SER A 438 -1.19 -1.75 -17.15
CA SER A 438 -1.44 -0.97 -18.35
C SER A 438 -1.42 0.53 -18.10
N GLY A 439 -1.32 0.97 -16.84
CA GLY A 439 -1.19 2.38 -16.44
C GLY A 439 -2.49 3.05 -15.98
N VAL A 440 -3.59 2.29 -15.90
CA VAL A 440 -4.91 2.79 -15.50
C VAL A 440 -5.12 2.56 -14.00
N ARG A 441 -4.50 3.40 -13.19
CA ARG A 441 -4.38 3.23 -11.73
C ARG A 441 -5.20 4.24 -10.93
N PHE A 442 -6.46 3.92 -10.61
CA PHE A 442 -7.24 4.66 -9.60
C PHE A 442 -8.13 3.70 -8.80
N GLY A 443 -8.12 3.82 -7.48
CA GLY A 443 -8.90 2.98 -6.57
C GLY A 443 -8.10 1.84 -5.93
N PRO A 444 -7.64 0.82 -6.69
CA PRO A 444 -6.90 -0.31 -6.14
C PRO A 444 -5.59 0.10 -5.49
N TYR A 445 -5.24 -0.73 -4.53
CA TYR A 445 -4.05 -0.57 -3.74
C TYR A 445 -2.88 -1.31 -4.37
N ASN A 446 -1.69 -1.06 -3.86
CA ASN A 446 -0.51 -1.81 -4.22
C ASN A 446 0.20 -2.10 -2.90
N TYR A 447 0.04 -3.35 -2.45
CA TYR A 447 0.55 -3.84 -1.19
C TYR A 447 1.70 -4.79 -1.45
N ASP A 448 2.87 -4.50 -0.90
CA ASP A 448 3.99 -5.42 -0.74
C ASP A 448 4.03 -5.87 0.71
N ILE A 449 3.59 -7.11 0.94
CA ILE A 449 3.66 -7.77 2.24
C ILE A 449 4.82 -8.76 2.15
N ALA A 450 5.94 -8.42 2.75
CA ALA A 450 7.18 -9.16 2.63
C ALA A 450 7.62 -9.74 3.97
N TYR A 451 8.35 -10.84 3.91
CA TYR A 451 8.81 -11.58 5.09
C TYR A 451 10.32 -11.76 5.00
N GLU A 452 11.08 -11.04 5.81
CA GLU A 452 12.55 -11.06 5.78
C GLU A 452 13.11 -11.96 6.90
N PHE A 453 13.97 -12.91 6.52
CA PHE A 453 14.60 -13.88 7.40
C PHE A 453 16.11 -13.72 7.37
N TYR A 454 16.73 -13.57 8.53
CA TYR A 454 18.15 -13.26 8.66
C TYR A 454 18.92 -14.38 9.35
N ALA A 455 20.18 -14.56 8.97
CA ALA A 455 21.04 -15.62 9.50
C ALA A 455 21.41 -15.49 10.99
N ASP A 456 21.07 -14.36 11.62
CA ASP A 456 21.21 -14.14 13.07
C ASP A 456 19.97 -14.56 13.86
N GLY A 457 18.95 -15.11 13.22
CA GLY A 457 17.69 -15.46 13.86
C GLY A 457 16.77 -14.26 14.03
N VAL A 458 16.93 -13.19 13.25
CA VAL A 458 15.91 -12.14 13.18
C VAL A 458 14.91 -12.45 12.08
N PHE A 459 13.63 -12.30 12.40
CA PHE A 459 12.53 -12.30 11.45
C PHE A 459 11.89 -10.91 11.42
N ALA A 460 11.59 -10.39 10.22
CA ALA A 460 11.02 -9.06 10.06
C ALA A 460 9.91 -9.06 9.00
N PRO A 461 8.63 -9.08 9.40
CA PRO A 461 7.55 -8.77 8.48
C PRO A 461 7.63 -7.29 8.10
N THR A 462 7.49 -7.04 6.80
CA THR A 462 7.55 -5.70 6.23
C THR A 462 6.29 -5.46 5.43
N PHE A 463 5.66 -4.33 5.68
CA PHE A 463 4.57 -3.83 4.85
C PHE A 463 5.05 -2.59 4.11
N ARG A 464 4.92 -2.61 2.79
CA ARG A 464 5.11 -1.43 1.94
C ARG A 464 3.85 -1.21 1.14
N ARG A 465 3.44 0.05 1.03
CA ARG A 465 2.36 0.45 0.14
C ARG A 465 2.92 1.36 -0.93
N THR A 466 2.50 1.12 -2.17
CA THR A 466 2.66 2.08 -3.26
C THR A 466 1.31 2.31 -3.96
N GLY A 467 1.27 3.16 -4.99
CA GLY A 467 0.04 3.45 -5.75
C GLY A 467 -0.84 4.57 -5.17
N PRO A 468 -1.96 4.91 -5.81
CA PRO A 468 -2.70 6.14 -5.52
C PRO A 468 -3.91 5.94 -4.58
N GLY A 469 -4.54 4.76 -4.55
CA GLY A 469 -5.81 4.58 -3.83
C GLY A 469 -6.84 5.61 -4.27
N PHE A 470 -7.52 6.24 -3.31
CA PHE A 470 -8.43 7.38 -3.48
C PHE A 470 -7.78 8.72 -3.12
N MET A 471 -6.44 8.82 -3.11
CA MET A 471 -5.74 10.03 -2.69
C MET A 471 -6.15 11.27 -3.50
N THR A 472 -6.30 11.15 -4.82
CA THR A 472 -6.69 12.29 -5.66
C THR A 472 -8.07 12.83 -5.27
N HIS A 473 -9.04 11.95 -4.98
CA HIS A 473 -10.36 12.34 -4.48
C HIS A 473 -10.23 13.13 -3.18
N PHE A 474 -9.54 12.58 -2.18
CA PHE A 474 -9.50 13.20 -0.85
C PHE A 474 -8.58 14.42 -0.77
N GLN A 475 -7.61 14.55 -1.68
CA GLN A 475 -6.83 15.79 -1.82
C GLN A 475 -7.67 16.91 -2.41
N GLN A 476 -8.41 16.66 -3.50
CA GLN A 476 -9.36 17.63 -4.05
C GLN A 476 -10.33 18.10 -2.96
N ARG A 477 -10.91 17.14 -2.23
CA ARG A 477 -11.85 17.44 -1.15
C ARG A 477 -11.22 18.25 -0.01
N ARG A 478 -10.00 17.91 0.40
CA ARG A 478 -9.27 18.70 1.40
C ARG A 478 -9.09 20.14 0.93
N ASP A 479 -8.71 20.33 -0.33
CA ASP A 479 -8.45 21.65 -0.89
C ASP A 479 -9.76 22.47 -0.98
N GLU A 480 -10.88 21.84 -1.32
CA GLU A 480 -12.23 22.44 -1.28
C GLU A 480 -12.65 22.80 0.16
N ASP A 481 -12.49 21.89 1.11
CA ASP A 481 -12.86 22.09 2.51
C ASP A 481 -11.97 23.16 3.19
N ALA A 482 -10.70 23.31 2.79
CA ALA A 482 -9.79 24.33 3.31
C ALA A 482 -10.23 25.77 2.96
N GLU A 483 -11.09 25.94 1.97
CA GLU A 483 -11.76 27.22 1.68
C GLU A 483 -12.90 27.53 2.66
N SER A 484 -13.33 26.54 3.45
CA SER A 484 -14.38 26.62 4.45
C SER A 484 -13.81 26.56 5.88
N TYR A 485 -14.15 27.56 6.72
CA TYR A 485 -13.73 27.59 8.12
C TYR A 485 -14.89 27.22 9.03
N ASP A 486 -14.59 26.58 10.17
CA ASP A 486 -15.58 26.33 11.21
C ASP A 486 -16.09 27.64 11.86
N GLU A 487 -17.04 27.51 12.80
CA GLU A 487 -17.61 28.65 13.53
C GLU A 487 -16.57 29.44 14.36
N ALA A 488 -15.44 28.82 14.71
CA ALA A 488 -14.32 29.44 15.42
C ALA A 488 -13.29 30.07 14.48
N GLY A 489 -13.46 29.92 13.17
CA GLY A 489 -12.50 30.37 12.17
C GLY A 489 -11.26 29.48 12.05
N SER A 490 -11.34 28.23 12.54
CA SER A 490 -10.29 27.22 12.42
C SER A 490 -10.60 26.22 11.30
N TYR A 491 -9.53 25.73 10.68
CA TYR A 491 -9.52 24.55 9.82
C TYR A 491 -8.56 23.55 10.45
N GLU A 492 -9.08 22.39 10.84
CA GLU A 492 -8.26 21.27 11.29
C GLU A 492 -8.03 20.36 10.10
N GLU A 493 -6.77 20.28 9.65
CA GLU A 493 -6.43 19.46 8.48
C GLU A 493 -6.66 17.98 8.80
N PRO A 494 -7.49 17.28 8.02
CA PRO A 494 -7.76 15.87 8.23
C PRO A 494 -6.56 15.02 7.84
N VAL A 495 -6.49 13.80 8.38
CA VAL A 495 -5.58 12.78 7.88
C VAL A 495 -6.18 12.21 6.59
N ILE A 496 -5.65 12.68 5.45
CA ILE A 496 -6.15 12.30 4.11
C ILE A 496 -6.15 10.79 3.95
N GLN A 497 -5.09 10.11 4.41
CA GLN A 497 -4.94 8.67 4.29
C GLN A 497 -4.04 8.10 5.41
N HIS A 498 -4.43 6.94 5.93
CA HIS A 498 -3.68 6.17 6.91
C HIS A 498 -3.80 4.68 6.63
N TYR A 499 -2.71 3.94 6.87
CA TYR A 499 -2.63 2.50 6.67
C TYR A 499 -2.41 1.76 7.99
N THR A 500 -3.05 0.59 8.12
CA THR A 500 -2.68 -0.41 9.13
C THR A 500 -2.60 -1.78 8.47
N SER A 501 -1.42 -2.37 8.35
CA SER A 501 -1.29 -3.77 7.93
C SER A 501 -1.29 -4.66 9.15
N THR A 502 -2.20 -5.63 9.20
CA THR A 502 -2.20 -6.63 10.26
C THR A 502 -1.37 -7.84 9.83
N GLN A 503 -0.50 -8.27 10.72
CA GLN A 503 0.31 -9.48 10.59
C GLN A 503 0.01 -10.35 11.80
N ALA A 504 -0.57 -11.52 11.61
CA ALA A 504 -0.99 -12.37 12.70
C ALA A 504 -0.13 -13.63 12.74
N LEU A 505 0.37 -13.99 13.92
CA LEU A 505 1.29 -15.11 14.13
C LEU A 505 0.73 -16.06 15.18
N ASP A 506 0.62 -17.35 14.85
CA ASP A 506 0.43 -18.44 15.82
C ASP A 506 1.81 -18.78 16.41
N ILE A 507 2.19 -18.09 17.49
CA ILE A 507 3.57 -18.04 17.99
C ILE A 507 3.93 -19.32 18.77
N THR A 508 5.11 -19.87 18.51
CA THR A 508 5.56 -21.15 19.07
C THR A 508 7.04 -21.10 19.47
N PRO A 509 7.41 -20.39 20.57
CA PRO A 509 8.81 -20.21 20.94
C PRO A 509 9.45 -21.56 21.33
N GLY A 510 10.06 -22.26 20.37
CA GLY A 510 10.69 -23.57 20.58
C GLY A 510 9.74 -24.74 20.92
N THR A 511 8.43 -24.50 21.06
CA THR A 511 7.44 -25.52 21.42
C THR A 511 6.04 -25.19 20.89
N ASP A 512 5.24 -26.23 20.67
CA ASP A 512 3.84 -26.13 20.26
C ASP A 512 2.85 -26.18 21.45
N ASP A 513 3.34 -26.26 22.69
CA ASP A 513 2.50 -26.44 23.87
C ASP A 513 1.90 -25.10 24.40
N GLY A 514 2.54 -23.96 24.11
CA GLY A 514 2.14 -22.64 24.59
C GLY A 514 3.33 -21.72 24.84
N ALA A 515 3.07 -20.49 25.27
CA ALA A 515 4.10 -19.49 25.55
C ALA A 515 3.90 -18.80 26.91
N ALA A 516 5.01 -18.46 27.57
CA ALA A 516 5.01 -17.50 28.68
C ALA A 516 5.22 -16.09 28.12
N VAL A 517 4.52 -15.09 28.66
CA VAL A 517 4.52 -13.71 28.14
C VAL A 517 5.06 -12.75 29.18
N GLU A 518 6.05 -11.93 28.80
CA GLU A 518 6.58 -10.85 29.63
C GLU A 518 6.58 -9.53 28.85
N LEU A 519 6.35 -8.41 29.53
CA LEU A 519 6.42 -7.06 28.96
C LEU A 519 7.48 -6.23 29.70
N PHE A 520 8.41 -5.66 28.95
CA PHE A 520 9.33 -4.64 29.44
C PHE A 520 8.83 -3.27 29.03
N ASP A 521 8.62 -2.36 29.98
CA ASP A 521 8.10 -1.00 29.72
C ASP A 521 9.21 0.07 29.55
N GLY A 522 10.47 -0.37 29.46
CA GLY A 522 11.65 0.49 29.46
C GLY A 522 12.34 0.58 30.83
N GLU A 523 11.68 0.20 31.91
CA GLU A 523 12.21 0.22 33.28
C GLU A 523 12.19 -1.16 33.95
N GLU A 524 11.07 -1.88 33.89
CA GLU A 524 10.89 -3.18 34.53
C GLU A 524 10.14 -4.21 33.68
N TRP A 525 10.37 -5.48 33.98
CA TRP A 525 9.63 -6.59 33.38
C TRP A 525 8.38 -6.90 34.21
N THR A 526 7.26 -7.08 33.52
CA THR A 526 5.97 -7.46 34.08
C THR A 526 5.44 -8.71 33.36
N GLU A 527 4.58 -9.47 34.03
CA GLU A 527 3.98 -10.70 33.51
C GLU A 527 2.46 -10.50 33.45
N PRO A 528 1.88 -10.21 32.27
CA PRO A 528 0.43 -10.03 32.13
C PRO A 528 -0.29 -11.37 32.29
N ASP A 529 -1.32 -11.43 33.13
CA ASP A 529 -2.09 -12.66 33.36
C ASP A 529 -3.13 -12.93 32.25
N GLU A 530 -3.61 -11.86 31.59
CA GLU A 530 -4.74 -11.87 30.65
C GLU A 530 -4.34 -11.21 29.30
N GLU A 531 -5.15 -11.46 28.27
CA GLU A 531 -5.04 -10.84 26.95
C GLU A 531 -4.92 -9.32 27.00
N PHE A 532 -4.21 -8.73 26.04
CA PHE A 532 -3.98 -7.29 26.04
C PHE A 532 -3.77 -6.72 24.64
N TYR A 533 -3.96 -5.40 24.57
CA TYR A 533 -3.66 -4.55 23.43
C TYR A 533 -2.78 -3.40 23.90
N LEU A 534 -1.69 -3.17 23.18
CA LEU A 534 -0.61 -2.28 23.58
C LEU A 534 -0.18 -1.41 22.40
N GLU A 535 -0.18 -0.10 22.61
CA GLU A 535 0.52 0.84 21.73
C GLU A 535 2.03 0.70 21.91
N GLY A 536 2.76 0.65 20.81
CA GLY A 536 4.21 0.58 20.87
C GLY A 536 4.81 1.93 21.24
N ASP A 537 5.77 1.87 22.15
CA ASP A 537 6.62 3.00 22.52
C ASP A 537 8.09 2.55 22.42
N ALA A 538 8.96 3.43 21.95
CA ALA A 538 10.39 3.13 21.86
C ALA A 538 10.98 2.71 23.22
N GLY A 539 11.52 1.49 23.28
CA GLY A 539 12.12 0.91 24.49
C GLY A 539 11.24 -0.15 25.17
N THR A 540 9.99 -0.27 24.75
CA THR A 540 9.08 -1.35 25.19
C THR A 540 9.39 -2.64 24.43
N ILE A 541 9.34 -3.79 25.12
CA ILE A 541 9.60 -5.11 24.51
C ILE A 541 8.53 -6.09 24.99
N ALA A 542 7.89 -6.80 24.06
CA ALA A 542 7.10 -7.98 24.39
C ALA A 542 7.95 -9.25 24.18
N ARG A 543 8.02 -10.13 25.17
CA ARG A 543 8.76 -11.38 25.11
C ARG A 543 7.82 -12.56 25.20
N PHE A 544 8.02 -13.53 24.30
CA PHE A 544 7.37 -14.83 24.30
C PHE A 544 8.41 -15.91 24.52
N SER A 545 8.26 -16.70 25.58
CA SER A 545 9.27 -17.70 25.99
C SER A 545 8.70 -19.10 26.02
N ASN A 546 9.53 -20.08 25.70
CA ASN A 546 9.24 -21.49 25.97
C ASN A 546 9.09 -21.70 27.49
N PRO A 547 7.93 -22.12 28.01
CA PRO A 547 7.74 -22.33 29.45
C PRO A 547 8.70 -23.39 30.04
N ASP A 548 9.11 -24.35 29.21
CA ASP A 548 9.95 -25.50 29.60
C ASP A 548 11.34 -25.48 28.94
N GLY A 549 11.70 -24.40 28.24
CA GLY A 549 12.91 -24.29 27.42
C GLY A 549 13.70 -22.99 27.61
N THR A 550 14.60 -22.73 26.68
CA THR A 550 15.42 -21.49 26.67
C THR A 550 15.11 -20.58 25.51
N GLU A 551 14.28 -21.03 24.58
CA GLU A 551 13.89 -20.32 23.38
C GLU A 551 13.00 -19.13 23.75
N THR A 552 13.37 -17.94 23.27
CA THR A 552 12.61 -16.71 23.43
C THR A 552 12.49 -15.98 22.12
N ILE A 553 11.37 -15.28 21.95
CA ILE A 553 11.08 -14.39 20.83
C ILE A 553 10.79 -13.02 21.44
N ASP A 554 11.67 -12.06 21.19
CA ASP A 554 11.50 -10.68 21.62
C ASP A 554 10.93 -9.85 20.47
N VAL A 555 9.92 -9.02 20.76
CA VAL A 555 9.31 -8.08 19.84
C VAL A 555 9.52 -6.67 20.38
N PRO A 556 10.59 -5.97 19.97
CA PRO A 556 10.79 -4.58 20.30
C PRO A 556 9.68 -3.73 19.67
N LEU A 557 9.01 -2.93 20.49
CA LEU A 557 7.95 -2.04 20.04
C LEU A 557 8.48 -0.66 19.66
N ARG A 558 7.71 0.03 18.82
CA ARG A 558 8.00 1.34 18.24
C ARG A 558 6.69 2.10 18.09
N ASP A 559 6.78 3.42 17.94
CA ASP A 559 5.64 4.33 17.81
C ASP A 559 4.74 4.03 16.59
N ASP A 560 5.22 3.27 15.60
CA ASP A 560 4.48 2.85 14.41
C ASP A 560 3.95 1.40 14.48
N LEU A 561 4.12 0.71 15.61
CA LEU A 561 3.70 -0.66 15.82
C LEU A 561 2.76 -0.77 17.02
N GLU A 562 1.58 -1.33 16.84
CA GLU A 562 0.69 -1.74 17.93
C GLU A 562 0.66 -3.28 18.03
N LEU A 563 0.46 -3.81 19.23
CA LEU A 563 0.52 -5.25 19.53
C LEU A 563 -0.79 -5.69 20.16
N VAL A 564 -1.39 -6.76 19.63
CA VAL A 564 -2.50 -7.48 20.30
C VAL A 564 -2.03 -8.90 20.59
N VAL A 565 -2.21 -9.35 21.83
CA VAL A 565 -1.93 -10.73 22.25
C VAL A 565 -3.22 -11.34 22.77
N VAL A 566 -3.72 -12.35 22.06
CA VAL A 566 -4.94 -13.09 22.41
C VAL A 566 -4.67 -14.58 22.51
N ARG A 567 -5.48 -15.28 23.30
CA ARG A 567 -5.47 -16.74 23.32
C ARG A 567 -6.01 -17.24 21.98
N ARG A 568 -5.38 -18.28 21.43
CA ARG A 568 -5.82 -18.89 20.18
C ARG A 568 -7.26 -19.44 20.31
N ASP A 569 -8.17 -18.89 19.53
CA ASP A 569 -9.57 -19.35 19.42
C ASP A 569 -9.93 -19.66 17.96
N PRO A 570 -10.40 -20.87 17.61
CA PRO A 570 -10.79 -21.20 16.24
C PRO A 570 -12.02 -20.44 15.71
N GLU A 571 -12.80 -19.78 16.57
CA GLU A 571 -13.95 -18.96 16.14
C GLU A 571 -13.54 -17.55 15.70
N GLU A 572 -12.30 -17.15 15.96
CA GLU A 572 -11.74 -15.86 15.57
C GLU A 572 -11.01 -15.93 14.22
N ILE A 573 -10.85 -14.78 13.57
CA ILE A 573 -10.05 -14.70 12.34
C ILE A 573 -8.59 -14.71 12.76
N GLY A 574 -7.73 -15.55 12.16
CA GLY A 574 -6.32 -15.61 12.51
C GLY A 574 -5.56 -16.67 11.71
N PRO A 575 -4.27 -16.89 11.99
CA PRO A 575 -3.46 -17.96 11.39
C PRO A 575 -3.79 -19.32 12.01
N GLY A 576 -4.00 -20.34 11.18
CA GLY A 576 -4.22 -21.73 11.60
C GLY A 576 -5.27 -22.47 10.76
N GLU A 577 -5.18 -23.80 10.69
CA GLU A 577 -6.02 -24.65 9.83
C GLU A 577 -7.52 -24.57 10.12
N SER A 578 -7.91 -24.21 11.35
CA SER A 578 -9.29 -24.22 11.82
C SER A 578 -9.82 -22.86 12.27
N GLN A 579 -9.12 -21.78 11.92
CA GLN A 579 -9.51 -20.42 12.27
C GLN A 579 -10.68 -19.95 11.39
N ALA A 580 -11.45 -18.97 11.86
CA ALA A 580 -12.46 -18.36 11.02
C ALA A 580 -11.77 -17.67 9.82
N HIS A 581 -12.32 -17.87 8.64
CA HIS A 581 -11.91 -17.13 7.47
C HIS A 581 -12.86 -15.99 7.24
N ARG A 582 -12.34 -14.96 6.58
CA ARG A 582 -13.06 -13.72 6.43
C ARG A 582 -14.31 -13.84 5.53
N LEU A 583 -14.43 -14.88 4.68
CA LEU A 583 -15.49 -14.91 3.67
C LEU A 583 -16.10 -16.27 3.36
N TYR A 584 -17.42 -16.22 3.13
CA TYR A 584 -18.06 -16.62 1.86
C TYR A 584 -19.38 -15.85 1.56
N ASP A 585 -19.84 -14.92 2.41
CA ASP A 585 -21.09 -14.18 2.18
C ASP A 585 -20.86 -12.67 2.06
N GLU A 586 -20.66 -12.22 0.83
CA GLU A 586 -20.47 -10.81 0.48
C GLU A 586 -21.66 -9.94 0.95
N GLY A 587 -22.85 -10.50 1.15
CA GLY A 587 -24.05 -9.77 1.60
C GLY A 587 -24.18 -9.55 3.10
N THR A 588 -23.24 -10.02 3.93
CA THR A 588 -23.33 -9.91 5.39
C THR A 588 -22.18 -9.06 5.95
N PRO A 589 -22.49 -7.95 6.68
CA PRO A 589 -21.52 -7.19 7.46
C PRO A 589 -20.64 -8.08 8.33
N SER A 590 -19.32 -7.97 8.19
CA SER A 590 -18.40 -8.66 9.08
C SER A 590 -18.48 -8.08 10.49
N GLU A 591 -18.53 -8.95 11.49
CA GLU A 591 -18.43 -8.57 12.91
C GLU A 591 -16.99 -8.17 13.30
N LEU A 592 -15.99 -8.48 12.47
CA LEU A 592 -14.61 -8.03 12.67
C LEU A 592 -14.45 -6.58 12.19
N TYR A 593 -14.18 -5.69 13.13
CA TYR A 593 -13.80 -4.31 12.87
C TYR A 593 -12.33 -4.06 13.21
N HIS A 594 -11.76 -4.66 14.27
CA HIS A 594 -10.35 -4.47 14.68
C HIS A 594 -9.82 -5.66 15.50
N PRO A 595 -8.58 -6.15 15.31
CA PRO A 595 -8.07 -7.31 16.08
C PRO A 595 -8.15 -7.14 17.61
N ALA A 596 -7.93 -5.93 18.12
CA ALA A 596 -8.07 -5.63 19.54
C ALA A 596 -9.50 -5.77 20.10
N GLN A 597 -10.51 -6.09 19.26
CA GLN A 597 -11.85 -6.48 19.73
C GLN A 597 -11.87 -7.85 20.41
N TYR A 598 -10.89 -8.71 20.08
CA TYR A 598 -10.76 -10.07 20.60
C TYR A 598 -10.17 -10.11 22.02
N VAL A 599 -9.64 -8.99 22.51
CA VAL A 599 -9.18 -8.89 23.91
C VAL A 599 -10.40 -8.89 24.84
N ASP A 600 -10.73 -10.05 25.40
CA ASP A 600 -11.93 -10.26 26.22
C ASP A 600 -11.62 -10.69 27.67
N GLY A 601 -10.33 -10.76 28.02
CA GLY A 601 -9.83 -11.08 29.35
C GLY A 601 -9.56 -12.56 29.58
N GLN A 602 -9.32 -13.36 28.54
CA GLN A 602 -8.85 -14.74 28.73
C GLN A 602 -7.44 -14.78 29.35
N PRO A 603 -7.11 -15.85 30.09
CA PRO A 603 -5.73 -16.09 30.52
C PRO A 603 -4.83 -16.43 29.32
N ILE A 604 -3.58 -15.94 29.36
CA ILE A 604 -2.59 -16.15 28.28
C ILE A 604 -1.35 -16.96 28.68
N GLN A 605 -1.02 -17.02 29.97
CA GLN A 605 0.24 -17.65 30.42
C GLN A 605 0.22 -19.17 30.21
N GLY A 606 1.17 -19.67 29.42
CA GLY A 606 1.31 -21.09 29.09
C GLY A 606 0.27 -21.60 28.09
N GLU A 607 -0.50 -20.71 27.47
CA GLU A 607 -1.50 -21.04 26.46
C GLU A 607 -0.91 -20.84 25.05
N ARG A 608 -1.63 -21.35 24.04
CA ARG A 608 -1.37 -21.02 22.64
C ARG A 608 -1.89 -19.63 22.33
N LEU A 609 -1.07 -18.82 21.66
CA LEU A 609 -1.34 -17.40 21.46
C LEU A 609 -1.34 -17.04 19.99
N VAL A 610 -2.25 -16.14 19.63
CA VAL A 610 -2.15 -15.38 18.38
C VAL A 610 -1.63 -13.99 18.72
N VAL A 611 -0.53 -13.63 18.06
CA VAL A 611 0.10 -12.31 18.19
C VAL A 611 -0.18 -11.51 16.94
N TRP A 612 -0.89 -10.39 17.09
CA TRP A 612 -1.12 -9.45 16.01
C TRP A 612 -0.15 -8.29 16.09
N LEU A 613 0.60 -8.09 15.02
CA LEU A 613 1.41 -6.91 14.79
C LEU A 613 0.63 -5.99 13.87
N LEU A 614 0.25 -4.82 14.37
CA LEU A 614 -0.46 -3.78 13.63
C LEU A 614 0.59 -2.75 13.21
N LEU A 615 1.02 -2.87 11.96
CA LEU A 615 2.00 -1.98 11.37
C LEU A 615 1.28 -0.74 10.84
N THR A 616 1.43 0.40 11.51
CA THR A 616 0.66 1.63 11.27
C THR A 616 1.48 2.69 10.57
N GLY A 617 0.83 3.52 9.74
CA GLY A 617 1.43 4.79 9.37
C GLY A 617 0.58 5.69 8.50
N ALA A 618 0.71 6.98 8.76
CA ALA A 618 -0.01 8.03 8.07
C ALA A 618 0.80 8.55 6.88
N THR A 619 0.22 8.59 5.69
CA THR A 619 0.94 9.09 4.50
C THR A 619 1.20 10.60 4.57
N ASN A 620 0.41 11.35 5.34
CA ASN A 620 0.60 12.77 5.58
C ASN A 620 1.68 13.08 6.64
N GLN A 621 2.11 12.08 7.43
CA GLN A 621 3.23 12.20 8.36
C GLN A 621 4.58 11.87 7.70
N MET A 622 4.57 11.38 6.47
CA MET A 622 5.79 11.14 5.70
C MET A 622 6.47 12.49 5.39
N PRO A 623 7.78 12.64 5.63
CA PRO A 623 8.49 13.91 5.47
C PRO A 623 8.50 14.44 4.02
N TYR A 624 8.11 13.62 3.04
CA TYR A 624 8.06 13.97 1.63
C TYR A 624 6.78 13.38 1.00
N PRO A 625 5.63 14.06 1.05
CA PRO A 625 4.41 13.61 0.38
C PRO A 625 4.53 13.78 -1.14
N SER A 626 5.54 13.17 -1.77
CA SER A 626 5.55 12.97 -3.20
C SER A 626 4.37 12.05 -3.49
N GLY A 627 3.43 12.43 -4.37
CA GLY A 627 2.21 11.62 -4.65
C GLY A 627 2.47 10.35 -5.45
N VAL A 628 3.67 9.79 -5.26
CA VAL A 628 4.12 8.42 -5.52
C VAL A 628 4.28 7.66 -4.19
N THR A 629 3.59 8.12 -3.13
CA THR A 629 3.88 7.87 -1.71
C THR A 629 4.12 6.40 -1.43
N ASN A 630 5.39 6.05 -1.25
CA ASN A 630 5.78 4.79 -0.69
C ASN A 630 5.75 4.92 0.83
N PHE A 631 4.78 4.26 1.46
CA PHE A 631 4.79 4.03 2.90
C PHE A 631 5.49 2.70 3.16
N ALA A 632 6.28 2.61 4.22
CA ALA A 632 6.85 1.35 4.66
C ALA A 632 6.98 1.32 6.17
N THR A 633 6.71 0.16 6.74
CA THR A 633 6.79 -0.11 8.17
C THR A 633 7.13 -1.58 8.35
N THR A 634 7.76 -1.90 9.47
CA THR A 634 8.26 -3.24 9.75
C THR A 634 8.19 -3.50 11.24
N ALA A 635 7.94 -4.75 11.61
CA ALA A 635 8.21 -5.24 12.95
C ALA A 635 9.46 -6.10 12.93
N GLN A 636 10.05 -6.32 14.10
CA GLN A 636 11.20 -7.19 14.26
C GLN A 636 10.91 -8.20 15.36
N LEU A 637 11.19 -9.47 15.09
CA LEU A 637 11.18 -10.56 16.04
C LEU A 637 12.62 -11.06 16.19
N GLU A 638 13.16 -10.96 17.40
CA GLU A 638 14.54 -11.33 17.74
C GLU A 638 14.54 -12.66 18.48
N LEU A 639 15.16 -13.69 17.88
CA LEU A 639 15.24 -15.01 18.48
C LEU A 639 16.46 -15.16 19.38
N SER A 640 16.27 -15.77 20.55
CA SER A 640 17.35 -16.13 21.46
C SER A 640 17.14 -17.53 22.05
N GLY A 641 18.22 -18.26 22.33
CA GLY A 641 18.13 -19.62 22.91
C GLY A 641 17.79 -20.75 21.94
N TYR A 642 17.72 -20.47 20.63
CA TYR A 642 17.53 -21.41 19.51
C TYR A 642 18.81 -22.11 19.06
#